data_AF-A0A9P8HI16-F1
#
_entry.id   AF-A0A9P8HI16-F1
#
_cell.length_a   1.000
_cell.length_b   1.000
_cell.length_c   1.000
_cell.angle_alpha   90.00
_cell.angle_beta   90.00
_cell.angle_gamma   90.00
#
_symmetry.space_group_name_H-M   'P 1'
#
loop_
_entity.id
_entity.type
_entity.pdbx_description
1 polymer ?
#
loop_
_entity_poly.entity_id
_entity_poly.type
_entity_poly.pdbx_seq_one_letter_code
_entity_poly.pdbx_strand_id
1 'polypeptide(L)'
;MGLSVFEEQHNVILQEIKNITQNDWKCLIVDETSKKIVDNVVKSDDILNNNIATIELIEARRESNPEMDAIYLLSPEPHIVECLLADFELRRYRRGFLVWTNLLDPALRRKIDEFPGVRQLRASSRTLFVDFYPRESHLVTFRDPWSFPMLYHPACNAIVPKHMQLLAQRIAGICITLGEYPKVRYYRPKNAFHEASVLCTHLARFVQEELDSYAQWDSNFPPPSTRPQSTLLITDRSMDLMAPLVHEFTYQAMAHDLLPIKDGDKVTFHTVINEGTPDAAEKDMELQEKDKIWVENRHRHMKDTIDKLMGDFQKFLDQNPHFTRENTDTTSLSAIRDMMAGLPQFQEMKEAYSLHLTMAQECMNKFQHHKLSDTAAIEQTLATGLDEDYKKPKNILDSVARLLDDDAVSPGDRLRLITLYALYRDGMILDDVKKLLAHSGLPIQDTETIINLEHIGGRPIKQLKEQRQAIPPLFPADNKNSQDEDDYTLSRFEPVLKQVLDGLTKGTLDQTLFPYVKPPLDPNEDMLAAQAGSLRAAGRPHWAAAGRRPPENRQRLIVFMAGGATYSESRTCYELGNERSRDIILATSHMLTPQLFLRQIGDLSRDKRQLDLPIERKRHAPAHLFERPAPPPPPVQARPPQQQAGAPRPGAAAHPVARPGGLPSRPTPSGGAVPTQAMANMHINSSGHRPTTSNSSYDDGKAHKEKKRRNFLGLKK
;
A
#
# COMPACT_ATOMS: atom_id res chain seq x y z
N MET A 1 -16.49 11.31 15.38
CA MET A 1 -15.93 10.84 14.11
C MET A 1 -15.61 9.36 14.27
N GLY A 2 -15.61 8.56 13.20
CA GLY A 2 -15.16 7.16 13.29
C GLY A 2 -13.66 7.11 13.56
N LEU A 3 -13.15 5.97 14.04
CA LEU A 3 -11.70 5.76 14.20
C LEU A 3 -10.98 5.95 12.85
N SER A 4 -9.90 6.72 12.85
CA SER A 4 -8.97 6.82 11.72
C SER A 4 -7.54 6.76 12.23
N VAL A 5 -6.79 5.72 11.84
CA VAL A 5 -5.39 5.57 12.27
C VAL A 5 -4.52 6.72 11.72
N PHE A 6 -4.89 7.31 10.57
CA PHE A 6 -4.26 8.54 10.06
C PHE A 6 -4.34 9.67 11.08
N GLU A 7 -5.55 9.94 11.58
CA GLU A 7 -5.78 11.03 12.53
C GLU A 7 -5.06 10.79 13.85
N GLU A 8 -5.04 9.55 14.34
CA GLU A 8 -4.36 9.19 15.59
C GLU A 8 -2.85 9.40 15.48
N GLN A 9 -2.21 8.90 14.41
CA GLN A 9 -0.78 9.09 14.17
C GLN A 9 -0.43 10.56 13.92
N HIS A 10 -1.24 11.27 13.13
CA HIS A 10 -1.11 12.72 12.90
C HIS A 10 -1.12 13.48 14.22
N ASN A 11 -2.09 13.20 15.09
CA ASN A 11 -2.26 13.89 16.36
C ASN A 11 -1.07 13.63 17.30
N VAL A 12 -0.59 12.38 17.40
CA VAL A 12 0.58 12.05 18.22
C VAL A 12 1.83 12.81 17.78
N ILE A 13 2.11 12.85 16.46
CA ILE A 13 3.28 13.57 15.93
C ILE A 13 3.19 15.07 16.19
N LEU A 14 2.06 15.71 15.85
CA LEU A 14 1.90 17.15 16.03
C LEU A 14 1.86 17.56 17.50
N GLN A 15 1.24 16.75 18.37
CA GLN A 15 1.22 17.02 19.80
C GLN A 15 2.63 16.99 20.39
N GLU A 16 3.48 16.03 20.01
CA GLU A 16 4.85 15.99 20.50
C GLU A 16 5.66 17.21 20.02
N ILE A 17 5.52 17.59 18.74
CA ILE A 17 6.16 18.79 18.21
C ILE A 17 5.72 20.02 19.02
N LYS A 18 4.41 20.20 19.22
CA LYS A 18 3.85 21.32 19.99
C LYS A 18 4.28 21.33 21.45
N ASN A 19 4.36 20.16 22.08
CA ASN A 19 4.81 20.00 23.47
C ASN A 19 6.28 20.39 23.65
N ILE A 20 7.11 20.17 22.63
CA ILE A 20 8.53 20.53 22.62
C ILE A 20 8.75 22.00 22.26
N THR A 21 7.99 22.54 21.29
CA THR A 21 8.17 23.94 20.87
C THR A 21 7.77 24.91 21.96
N GLN A 22 6.66 24.69 22.68
CA GLN A 22 6.18 25.57 23.76
C GLN A 22 6.12 27.06 23.36
N ASN A 23 5.79 27.34 22.09
CA ASN A 23 5.80 28.66 21.43
C ASN A 23 7.17 29.26 21.09
N ASP A 24 8.28 28.55 21.37
CA ASP A 24 9.60 28.92 20.86
C ASP A 24 9.83 28.36 19.45
N TRP A 25 10.47 29.17 18.60
CA TRP A 25 10.89 28.72 17.27
C TRP A 25 12.01 27.69 17.35
N LYS A 26 11.85 26.57 16.63
CA LYS A 26 12.83 25.50 16.53
C LYS A 26 13.00 25.03 15.08
N CYS A 27 14.14 24.43 14.76
CA CYS A 27 14.33 23.68 13.51
C CYS A 27 13.84 22.23 13.70
N LEU A 28 13.14 21.67 12.72
CA LEU A 28 12.81 20.25 12.68
C LEU A 28 13.78 19.51 11.77
N ILE A 29 14.52 18.57 12.34
CA ILE A 29 15.50 17.74 11.64
C ILE A 29 14.95 16.32 11.56
N VAL A 30 14.80 15.82 10.34
CA VAL A 30 14.29 14.49 10.02
C VAL A 30 15.32 13.70 9.22
N ASP A 31 15.22 12.38 9.18
CA ASP A 31 15.93 11.55 8.21
C ASP A 31 14.99 11.12 7.08
N GLU A 32 15.52 10.45 6.05
CA GLU A 32 14.72 9.96 4.92
C GLU A 32 13.53 9.08 5.37
N THR A 33 13.74 8.22 6.37
CA THR A 33 12.70 7.29 6.84
C THR A 33 11.67 8.01 7.70
N SER A 34 12.12 8.83 8.66
CA SER A 34 11.18 9.59 9.50
C SER A 34 10.38 10.61 8.69
N LYS A 35 10.99 11.21 7.65
CA LYS A 35 10.28 12.09 6.71
C LYS A 35 9.13 11.39 6.01
N LYS A 36 9.33 10.16 5.54
CA LYS A 36 8.25 9.36 4.92
C LYS A 36 7.10 9.07 5.89
N ILE A 37 7.41 8.81 7.16
CA ILE A 37 6.40 8.60 8.21
C ILE A 37 5.60 9.88 8.43
N VAL A 38 6.28 11.02 8.59
CA VAL A 38 5.64 12.32 8.82
C VAL A 38 4.80 12.75 7.63
N ASP A 39 5.37 12.74 6.42
CA ASP A 39 4.70 13.16 5.19
C ASP A 39 3.50 12.26 4.84
N ASN A 40 3.42 11.05 5.42
CA ASN A 40 2.28 10.15 5.22
C ASN A 40 0.99 10.67 5.86
N VAL A 41 1.09 11.38 6.99
CA VAL A 41 -0.08 11.77 7.80
C VAL A 41 -0.14 13.26 8.12
N VAL A 42 0.98 13.99 8.07
CA VAL A 42 1.08 15.41 8.40
C VAL A 42 1.54 16.22 7.19
N LYS A 43 0.88 17.35 6.91
CA LYS A 43 1.34 18.28 5.87
C LYS A 43 2.45 19.19 6.42
N SER A 44 3.37 19.59 5.55
CA SER A 44 4.43 20.54 5.92
C SER A 44 3.89 21.84 6.51
N ASP A 45 2.78 22.37 5.99
CA ASP A 45 2.16 23.59 6.49
C ASP A 45 1.70 23.44 7.94
N ASP A 46 1.14 22.28 8.30
CA ASP A 46 0.70 22.01 9.66
C ASP A 46 1.89 21.97 10.63
N ILE A 47 3.04 21.44 10.19
CA ILE A 47 4.28 21.43 10.97
C ILE A 47 4.81 22.85 11.17
N LEU A 48 4.91 23.64 10.10
CA LEU A 48 5.42 25.01 10.14
C LEU A 48 4.56 25.91 11.05
N ASN A 49 3.24 25.69 11.06
CA ASN A 49 2.30 26.41 11.92
C ASN A 49 2.45 26.10 13.42
N ASN A 50 3.27 25.12 13.81
CA ASN A 50 3.56 24.77 15.21
C ASN A 50 4.94 25.28 15.68
N ASN A 51 5.32 26.49 15.27
CA ASN A 51 6.58 27.17 15.61
C ASN A 51 7.83 26.43 15.10
N ILE A 52 7.73 25.80 13.93
CA ILE A 52 8.88 25.22 13.22
C ILE A 52 9.35 26.18 12.14
N ALA A 53 10.61 26.60 12.21
CA ALA A 53 11.19 27.57 11.28
C ALA A 53 11.60 26.91 9.95
N THR A 54 12.24 25.74 10.02
CA THR A 54 12.69 24.96 8.87
C THR A 54 12.49 23.47 9.11
N ILE A 55 12.28 22.71 8.04
CA ILE A 55 12.26 21.25 8.03
C ILE A 55 13.45 20.81 7.15
N GLU A 56 14.42 20.12 7.73
CA GLU A 56 15.68 19.77 7.06
C GLU A 56 16.02 18.28 7.21
N LEU A 57 16.69 17.70 6.21
CA LEU A 57 17.19 16.32 6.28
C LEU A 57 18.55 16.26 6.98
N ILE A 58 18.71 15.33 7.93
CA ILE A 58 19.93 15.16 8.70
C ILE A 58 21.12 14.73 7.83
N GLU A 59 20.84 13.99 6.76
CA GLU A 59 21.79 13.50 5.77
C GLU A 59 22.20 14.57 4.75
N ALA A 60 21.50 15.70 4.69
CA ALA A 60 21.80 16.78 3.74
C ALA A 60 22.82 17.78 4.30
N ARG A 61 23.49 18.50 3.39
CA ARG A 61 24.31 19.68 3.75
C ARG A 61 23.38 20.78 4.26
N ARG A 62 23.57 21.14 5.53
CA ARG A 62 22.80 22.19 6.23
C ARG A 62 23.73 23.30 6.70
N GLU A 63 23.18 24.49 6.91
CA GLU A 63 23.90 25.60 7.56
C GLU A 63 23.93 25.39 9.09
N SER A 64 24.80 26.12 9.79
CA SER A 64 24.86 26.08 11.26
C SER A 64 24.02 27.21 11.85
N ASN A 65 23.17 26.89 12.82
CA ASN A 65 22.33 27.84 13.53
C ASN A 65 22.44 27.63 15.05
N PRO A 66 23.59 28.01 15.67
CA PRO A 66 23.89 27.72 17.07
C PRO A 66 23.01 28.47 18.08
N GLU A 67 22.20 29.44 17.64
CA GLU A 67 21.29 30.21 18.49
C GLU A 67 19.91 29.55 18.65
N MET A 68 19.54 28.66 17.72
CA MET A 68 18.23 28.00 17.68
C MET A 68 18.31 26.57 18.24
N ASP A 69 17.26 26.13 18.93
CA ASP A 69 17.13 24.72 19.32
C ASP A 69 16.59 23.89 18.14
N ALA A 70 16.91 22.60 18.10
CA ALA A 70 16.42 21.67 17.08
C ALA A 70 15.63 20.50 17.68
N ILE A 71 14.57 20.08 16.99
CA ILE A 71 13.87 18.82 17.24
C ILE A 71 14.41 17.81 16.24
N TYR A 72 15.01 16.73 16.73
CA TYR A 72 15.53 15.64 15.92
C TYR A 72 14.51 14.50 15.93
N LEU A 73 13.62 14.47 14.94
CA LEU A 73 12.66 13.38 14.76
C LEU A 73 13.26 12.32 13.83
N LEU A 74 13.89 11.30 14.41
CA LEU A 74 14.81 10.41 13.70
C LEU A 74 14.43 8.93 13.80
N SER A 75 14.73 8.16 12.76
CA SER A 75 14.70 6.70 12.76
C SER A 75 15.89 6.14 13.56
N PRO A 76 15.69 5.03 14.31
CA PRO A 76 16.73 4.46 15.18
C PRO A 76 17.77 3.64 14.40
N GLU A 77 18.29 4.16 13.29
CA GLU A 77 19.27 3.47 12.44
C GLU A 77 20.73 3.87 12.77
N PRO A 78 21.70 2.94 12.67
CA PRO A 78 23.09 3.20 13.05
C PRO A 78 23.72 4.42 12.36
N HIS A 79 23.47 4.59 11.06
CA HIS A 79 24.03 5.70 10.29
C HIS A 79 23.35 7.04 10.61
N ILE A 80 22.08 7.03 11.02
CA ILE A 80 21.36 8.24 11.47
C ILE A 80 21.90 8.72 12.81
N VAL A 81 22.24 7.78 13.70
CA VAL A 81 22.96 8.11 14.95
C VAL A 81 24.33 8.72 14.64
N GLU A 82 25.05 8.24 13.63
CA GLU A 82 26.30 8.87 13.20
C GLU A 82 26.12 10.29 12.67
N CYS A 83 25.07 10.55 11.88
CA CYS A 83 24.71 11.91 11.45
C CYS A 83 24.41 12.82 12.64
N LEU A 84 23.67 12.33 13.64
CA LEU A 84 23.37 13.08 14.87
C LEU A 84 24.64 13.46 15.64
N LEU A 85 25.56 12.51 15.80
CA LEU A 85 26.83 12.77 16.50
C LEU A 85 27.71 13.77 15.74
N ALA A 86 27.67 13.77 14.40
CA ALA A 86 28.36 14.77 13.60
C ALA A 86 27.78 16.19 13.82
N ASP A 87 26.46 16.32 13.94
CA ASP A 87 25.82 17.59 14.29
C ASP A 87 26.18 18.09 15.69
N PHE A 88 26.31 17.18 16.66
CA PHE A 88 26.73 17.49 18.02
C PHE A 88 28.18 17.95 18.09
N GLU A 89 29.08 17.31 17.34
CA GLU A 89 30.49 17.70 17.22
C GLU A 89 30.62 19.13 16.66
N LEU A 90 29.84 19.45 15.62
CA LEU A 90 29.83 20.78 15.00
C LEU A 90 29.03 21.83 15.79
N ARG A 91 28.35 21.43 16.87
CA ARG A 91 27.40 22.27 17.63
C ARG A 91 26.46 23.05 16.72
N ARG A 92 25.88 22.33 15.74
CA ARG A 92 25.08 22.93 14.66
C ARG A 92 23.88 23.72 15.19
N TYR A 93 23.31 23.28 16.30
CA TYR A 93 22.19 23.92 16.99
C TYR A 93 22.51 24.07 18.48
N ARG A 94 21.78 24.95 19.16
CA ARG A 94 21.98 25.27 20.58
C ARG A 94 21.78 24.05 21.48
N ARG A 95 20.64 23.36 21.31
CA ARG A 95 20.28 22.09 21.96
C ARG A 95 19.39 21.27 21.05
N GLY A 96 19.49 19.95 21.14
CA GLY A 96 18.68 18.97 20.45
C GLY A 96 17.64 18.31 21.36
N PHE A 97 16.38 18.29 20.93
CA PHE A 97 15.31 17.47 21.50
C PHE A 97 15.20 16.20 20.65
N LEU A 98 15.62 15.05 21.20
CA LEU A 98 15.65 13.81 20.43
C LEU A 98 14.31 13.09 20.51
N VAL A 99 13.72 12.79 19.36
CA VAL A 99 12.45 12.08 19.22
C VAL A 99 12.66 10.91 18.27
N TRP A 100 12.64 9.68 18.78
CA TRP A 100 12.85 8.49 17.96
C TRP A 100 11.52 7.96 17.44
N THR A 101 11.46 7.58 16.15
CA THR A 101 10.25 6.97 15.58
C THR A 101 9.93 5.60 16.19
N ASN A 102 10.96 4.88 16.63
CA ASN A 102 10.86 3.57 17.28
C ASN A 102 11.98 3.39 18.34
N LEU A 103 12.03 2.22 19.01
CA LEU A 103 13.04 1.94 20.02
C LEU A 103 14.47 2.00 19.46
N LEU A 104 15.34 2.71 20.17
CA LEU A 104 16.75 2.79 19.85
C LEU A 104 17.50 1.60 20.44
N ASP A 105 18.29 0.91 19.62
CA ASP A 105 19.11 -0.20 20.07
C ASP A 105 20.01 0.22 21.27
N PRO A 106 20.13 -0.60 22.33
CA PRO A 106 20.90 -0.26 23.51
C PRO A 106 22.36 0.13 23.23
N ALA A 107 23.01 -0.48 22.23
CA ALA A 107 24.38 -0.12 21.85
C ALA A 107 24.45 1.26 21.20
N LEU A 108 23.47 1.60 20.35
CA LEU A 108 23.35 2.93 19.77
C LEU A 108 23.05 3.99 20.84
N ARG A 109 22.19 3.65 21.80
CA ARG A 109 21.88 4.53 22.93
C ARG A 109 23.12 4.85 23.76
N ARG A 110 23.92 3.84 24.10
CA ARG A 110 25.19 4.01 24.80
C ARG A 110 26.15 4.93 24.04
N LYS A 111 26.27 4.74 22.71
CA LYS A 111 27.10 5.61 21.84
C LYS A 111 26.71 7.09 21.95
N ILE A 112 25.42 7.40 22.06
CA ILE A 112 24.94 8.78 22.28
C ILE A 112 25.23 9.25 23.70
N ASP A 113 24.95 8.42 24.70
CA ASP A 113 25.11 8.78 26.12
C ASP A 113 26.58 8.99 26.53
N GLU A 114 27.52 8.35 25.83
CA GLU A 114 28.98 8.49 26.02
C GLU A 114 29.59 9.68 25.25
N PHE A 115 28.82 10.37 24.39
CA PHE A 115 29.33 11.50 23.60
C PHE A 115 29.76 12.68 24.49
N PRO A 116 30.95 13.26 24.29
CA PRO A 116 31.44 14.38 25.10
C PRO A 116 30.51 15.60 25.08
N GLY A 117 30.07 16.05 26.26
CA GLY A 117 29.20 17.23 26.36
C GLY A 117 27.73 16.98 25.97
N VAL A 118 27.30 15.73 25.80
CA VAL A 118 25.91 15.39 25.43
C VAL A 118 24.88 15.96 26.40
N ARG A 119 25.22 16.11 27.69
CA ARG A 119 24.29 16.69 28.70
C ARG A 119 23.95 18.16 28.42
N GLN A 120 24.85 18.89 27.78
CA GLN A 120 24.62 20.29 27.37
C GLN A 120 23.91 20.35 26.01
N LEU A 121 24.22 19.41 25.12
CA LEU A 121 23.69 19.38 23.75
C LEU A 121 22.31 18.75 23.65
N ARG A 122 21.95 17.81 24.53
CA ARG A 122 20.66 17.10 24.51
C ARG A 122 19.72 17.65 25.59
N ALA A 123 18.64 18.28 25.15
CA ALA A 123 17.60 18.79 26.05
C ALA A 123 16.67 17.67 26.56
N SER A 124 16.25 16.76 25.69
CA SER A 124 15.41 15.62 26.04
C SER A 124 15.62 14.46 25.07
N SER A 125 15.11 13.27 25.43
CA SER A 125 15.04 12.13 24.52
C SER A 125 13.77 11.32 24.80
N ARG A 126 12.98 11.07 23.75
CA ARG A 126 11.72 10.31 23.80
C ARG A 126 11.59 9.39 22.59
N THR A 127 10.69 8.42 22.68
CA THR A 127 10.32 7.51 21.59
C THR A 127 8.82 7.62 21.35
N LEU A 128 8.41 7.80 20.10
CA LEU A 128 7.01 8.00 19.72
C LEU A 128 6.28 6.73 19.29
N PHE A 129 7.00 5.68 18.89
CA PHE A 129 6.43 4.42 18.39
C PHE A 129 5.49 4.59 17.18
N VAL A 130 5.89 5.44 16.23
CA VAL A 130 5.13 5.78 15.02
C VAL A 130 5.71 5.15 13.74
N ASP A 131 6.54 4.12 13.85
CA ASP A 131 7.16 3.42 12.72
C ASP A 131 6.20 2.47 11.98
N PHE A 132 5.14 3.05 11.40
CA PHE A 132 4.16 2.36 10.56
C PHE A 132 3.47 3.35 9.63
N TYR A 133 2.81 2.85 8.57
CA TYR A 133 2.18 3.67 7.54
C TYR A 133 0.69 3.34 7.43
N PRO A 134 -0.19 4.16 8.03
CA PRO A 134 -1.61 4.14 7.70
C PRO A 134 -1.79 4.31 6.19
N ARG A 135 -2.52 3.38 5.57
CA ARG A 135 -2.88 3.39 4.16
C ARG A 135 -4.33 3.77 3.96
N GLU A 136 -5.19 3.33 4.88
CA GLU A 136 -6.59 3.73 4.98
C GLU A 136 -6.93 4.00 6.45
N SER A 137 -8.13 4.52 6.72
CA SER A 137 -8.59 4.76 8.09
C SER A 137 -8.43 3.55 9.02
N HIS A 138 -8.63 2.32 8.53
CA HIS A 138 -8.54 1.04 9.27
C HIS A 138 -7.53 0.05 8.64
N LEU A 139 -6.64 0.52 7.75
CA LEU A 139 -5.59 -0.30 7.15
C LEU A 139 -4.21 0.32 7.41
N VAL A 140 -3.32 -0.46 8.01
CA VAL A 140 -1.93 -0.10 8.28
C VAL A 140 -0.99 -1.05 7.54
N THR A 141 0.05 -0.50 6.92
CA THR A 141 1.11 -1.29 6.28
C THR A 141 2.47 -0.90 6.86
N PHE A 142 3.43 -1.82 6.80
CA PHE A 142 4.84 -1.50 7.10
C PHE A 142 5.65 -1.19 5.84
N ARG A 143 5.02 -1.21 4.66
CA ARG A 143 5.66 -1.03 3.34
C ARG A 143 6.89 -1.92 3.15
N ASP A 144 6.81 -3.16 3.66
CA ASP A 144 7.92 -4.11 3.68
C ASP A 144 7.56 -5.40 2.91
N PRO A 145 7.67 -5.39 1.57
CA PRO A 145 7.52 -6.58 0.74
C PRO A 145 8.61 -7.64 1.00
N TRP A 146 9.77 -7.25 1.51
CA TRP A 146 10.84 -8.19 1.86
C TRP A 146 10.53 -8.99 3.13
N SER A 147 9.58 -8.54 3.95
CA SER A 147 9.09 -9.32 5.09
C SER A 147 8.67 -10.73 4.69
N PHE A 148 8.10 -10.93 3.50
CA PHE A 148 7.70 -12.26 3.05
C PHE A 148 8.89 -13.24 2.94
N PRO A 149 9.90 -12.99 2.06
CA PRO A 149 11.05 -13.89 2.00
C PRO A 149 11.87 -13.89 3.30
N MET A 150 11.90 -12.81 4.08
CA MET A 150 12.60 -12.83 5.37
C MET A 150 11.95 -13.80 6.37
N LEU A 151 10.63 -13.99 6.32
CA LEU A 151 9.88 -14.86 7.22
C LEU A 151 9.78 -16.32 6.74
N TYR A 152 9.69 -16.56 5.42
CA TYR A 152 9.37 -17.88 4.87
C TYR A 152 10.49 -18.55 4.08
N HIS A 153 11.55 -17.83 3.70
CA HIS A 153 12.64 -18.41 2.93
C HIS A 153 13.57 -19.21 3.86
N PRO A 154 13.89 -20.50 3.58
CA PRO A 154 14.73 -21.32 4.47
C PRO A 154 16.12 -20.73 4.78
N ALA A 155 16.79 -20.15 3.77
CA ALA A 155 18.08 -19.45 3.97
C ALA A 155 18.01 -18.16 4.83
N CYS A 156 16.82 -17.68 5.18
CA CYS A 156 16.62 -16.49 6.01
C CYS A 156 16.48 -16.82 7.51
N ASN A 157 16.54 -18.08 7.93
CA ASN A 157 16.33 -18.48 9.33
C ASN A 157 17.18 -17.69 10.35
N ALA A 158 18.41 -17.29 9.99
CA ALA A 158 19.28 -16.49 10.86
C ALA A 158 18.81 -15.03 11.08
N ILE A 159 18.05 -14.45 10.14
CA ILE A 159 17.56 -13.06 10.22
C ILE A 159 16.15 -12.98 10.83
N VAL A 160 15.39 -14.07 10.83
CA VAL A 160 14.01 -14.14 11.32
C VAL A 160 13.85 -13.56 12.74
N PRO A 161 14.68 -13.90 13.75
CA PRO A 161 14.50 -13.35 15.10
C PRO A 161 14.61 -11.83 15.17
N LYS A 162 15.61 -11.26 14.48
CA LYS A 162 15.80 -9.81 14.41
C LYS A 162 14.64 -9.13 13.69
N HIS A 163 14.17 -9.73 12.60
CA HIS A 163 13.03 -9.22 11.86
C HIS A 163 11.72 -9.28 12.67
N MET A 164 11.47 -10.37 13.39
CA MET A 164 10.31 -10.49 14.29
C MET A 164 10.33 -9.44 15.41
N GLN A 165 11.50 -9.09 15.95
CA GLN A 165 11.59 -7.99 16.93
C GLN A 165 11.17 -6.65 16.32
N LEU A 166 11.63 -6.36 15.10
CA LEU A 166 11.25 -5.15 14.39
C LEU A 166 9.73 -5.12 14.13
N LEU A 167 9.16 -6.23 13.65
CA LEU A 167 7.71 -6.36 13.47
C LEU A 167 6.98 -6.16 14.80
N ALA A 168 7.46 -6.76 15.90
CA ALA A 168 6.83 -6.64 17.21
C ALA A 168 6.78 -5.20 17.71
N GLN A 169 7.87 -4.46 17.54
CA GLN A 169 7.93 -3.03 17.88
C GLN A 169 6.96 -2.18 17.07
N ARG A 170 6.84 -2.45 15.77
CA ARG A 170 5.89 -1.73 14.90
C ARG A 170 4.43 -2.05 15.26
N ILE A 171 4.12 -3.31 15.55
CA ILE A 171 2.78 -3.74 15.99
C ILE A 171 2.44 -3.11 17.35
N ALA A 172 3.38 -3.14 18.29
CA ALA A 172 3.22 -2.46 19.58
C ALA A 172 3.01 -0.96 19.39
N GLY A 173 3.73 -0.32 18.45
CA GLY A 173 3.56 1.09 18.13
C GLY A 173 2.17 1.47 17.62
N ILE A 174 1.52 0.60 16.84
CA ILE A 174 0.11 0.78 16.48
C ILE A 174 -0.76 0.80 17.75
N CYS A 175 -0.58 -0.17 18.64
CA CYS A 175 -1.36 -0.27 19.88
C CYS A 175 -1.13 0.94 20.80
N ILE A 176 0.13 1.36 20.96
CA ILE A 176 0.53 2.51 21.77
C ILE A 176 -0.06 3.81 21.20
N THR A 177 0.04 4.02 19.89
CA THR A 177 -0.52 5.21 19.21
C THR A 177 -2.03 5.29 19.39
N LEU A 178 -2.71 4.14 19.41
CA LEU A 178 -4.16 4.07 19.65
C LEU A 178 -4.53 4.18 21.14
N GLY A 179 -3.56 4.14 22.06
CA GLY A 179 -3.82 4.12 23.50
C GLY A 179 -4.42 2.78 23.98
N GLU A 180 -4.04 1.67 23.36
CA GLU A 180 -4.62 0.35 23.59
C GLU A 180 -3.58 -0.62 24.18
N TYR A 181 -3.95 -1.31 25.28
CA TYR A 181 -3.22 -2.47 25.81
C TYR A 181 -4.08 -3.74 25.60
N PRO A 182 -3.99 -4.36 24.41
CA PRO A 182 -4.93 -5.40 24.00
C PRO A 182 -4.63 -6.76 24.63
N LYS A 183 -5.65 -7.61 24.70
CA LYS A 183 -5.45 -9.07 24.85
C LYS A 183 -4.78 -9.60 23.58
N VAL A 184 -3.59 -10.18 23.69
CA VAL A 184 -2.86 -10.72 22.52
C VAL A 184 -3.26 -12.17 22.28
N ARG A 185 -3.78 -12.46 21.09
CA ARG A 185 -4.11 -13.79 20.56
C ARG A 185 -3.32 -14.07 19.28
N TYR A 186 -3.13 -15.33 18.93
CA TYR A 186 -2.39 -15.69 17.72
C TYR A 186 -2.87 -16.99 17.08
N TYR A 187 -2.73 -17.09 15.76
CA TYR A 187 -3.00 -18.32 15.02
C TYR A 187 -1.99 -19.42 15.39
N ARG A 188 -2.51 -20.61 15.68
CA ARG A 188 -1.74 -21.83 15.94
C ARG A 188 -2.35 -22.99 15.17
N PRO A 189 -1.78 -23.41 14.03
CA PRO A 189 -2.28 -24.57 13.29
C PRO A 189 -2.13 -25.88 14.09
N LYS A 190 -3.18 -26.74 14.07
CA LYS A 190 -3.23 -27.99 14.86
C LYS A 190 -2.27 -29.10 14.35
N ASN A 191 -1.96 -29.13 13.05
CA ASN A 191 -1.14 -30.17 12.40
C ASN A 191 -0.20 -29.56 11.36
N ALA A 192 0.59 -28.56 11.74
CA ALA A 192 1.51 -27.93 10.80
C ALA A 192 2.67 -28.83 10.41
N PHE A 193 3.13 -28.67 9.16
CA PHE A 193 4.25 -29.37 8.56
C PHE A 193 5.27 -28.41 7.91
N HIS A 194 5.13 -27.11 8.17
CA HIS A 194 6.04 -26.07 7.69
C HIS A 194 6.69 -25.34 8.88
N GLU A 195 7.95 -24.91 8.71
CA GLU A 195 8.74 -24.29 9.78
C GLU A 195 8.11 -22.99 10.28
N ALA A 196 7.46 -22.22 9.40
CA ALA A 196 6.84 -20.95 9.76
C ALA A 196 5.61 -21.08 10.69
N SER A 197 5.14 -22.29 10.99
CA SER A 197 3.96 -22.50 11.86
C SER A 197 4.12 -22.00 13.31
N VAL A 198 5.36 -21.81 13.77
CA VAL A 198 5.65 -21.23 15.09
C VAL A 198 5.76 -19.71 15.06
N LEU A 199 5.75 -19.09 13.88
CA LEU A 199 5.96 -17.66 13.67
C LEU A 199 4.99 -16.81 14.48
N CYS A 200 3.68 -17.08 14.35
CA CYS A 200 2.66 -16.33 15.10
C CYS A 200 2.83 -16.46 16.61
N THR A 201 3.28 -17.62 17.10
CA THR A 201 3.51 -17.84 18.53
C THR A 201 4.67 -16.98 19.05
N HIS A 202 5.79 -16.95 18.34
CA HIS A 202 6.96 -16.15 18.72
C HIS A 202 6.68 -14.66 18.59
N LEU A 203 6.10 -14.23 17.47
CA LEU A 203 5.77 -12.83 17.22
C LEU A 203 4.79 -12.29 18.28
N ALA A 204 3.76 -13.06 18.66
CA ALA A 204 2.82 -12.65 19.69
C ALA A 204 3.45 -12.49 21.07
N ARG A 205 4.45 -13.32 21.42
CA ARG A 205 5.21 -13.15 22.65
C ARG A 205 6.06 -11.88 22.61
N PHE A 206 6.79 -11.63 21.52
CA PHE A 206 7.58 -10.40 21.39
C PHE A 206 6.70 -9.14 21.45
N VAL A 207 5.53 -9.15 20.81
CA VAL A 207 4.58 -8.02 20.91
C VAL A 207 4.09 -7.83 22.35
N GLN A 208 3.74 -8.92 23.04
CA GLN A 208 3.32 -8.84 24.44
C GLN A 208 4.43 -8.27 25.34
N GLU A 209 5.68 -8.68 25.12
CA GLU A 209 6.85 -8.18 25.86
C GLU A 209 7.11 -6.68 25.61
N GLU A 210 6.96 -6.22 24.37
CA GLU A 210 7.07 -4.79 24.01
C GLU A 210 5.96 -3.96 24.68
N LEU A 211 4.71 -4.44 24.64
CA LEU A 211 3.57 -3.79 25.31
C LEU A 211 3.73 -3.76 26.83
N ASP A 212 4.20 -4.85 27.43
CA ASP A 212 4.46 -4.93 28.87
C ASP A 212 5.55 -3.96 29.30
N SER A 213 6.63 -3.89 28.52
CA SER A 213 7.75 -2.99 28.78
C SER A 213 7.31 -1.53 28.70
N TYR A 214 6.49 -1.18 27.70
CA TYR A 214 5.93 0.16 27.58
C TYR A 214 4.99 0.51 28.75
N ALA A 215 4.08 -0.39 29.12
CA ALA A 215 3.15 -0.18 30.24
C ALA A 215 3.85 -0.06 31.61
N GLN A 216 4.97 -0.75 31.79
CA GLN A 216 5.79 -0.60 33.00
C GLN A 216 6.52 0.75 33.04
N TRP A 217 6.90 1.27 31.87
CA TRP A 217 7.61 2.54 31.74
C TRP A 217 6.68 3.76 31.84
N ASP A 218 5.50 3.70 31.23
CA ASP A 218 4.48 4.76 31.29
C ASP A 218 3.31 4.34 32.19
N SER A 219 3.30 4.85 33.43
CA SER A 219 2.24 4.58 34.40
C SER A 219 0.85 5.09 33.99
N ASN A 220 0.76 5.96 32.97
CA ASN A 220 -0.50 6.46 32.44
C ASN A 220 -1.03 5.60 31.28
N PHE A 221 -0.31 4.54 30.88
CA PHE A 221 -0.72 3.64 29.83
C PHE A 221 -1.32 2.33 30.38
N PRO A 222 -2.43 1.82 29.79
CA PRO A 222 -3.26 2.49 28.79
C PRO A 222 -4.02 3.68 29.40
N PRO A 223 -4.34 4.73 28.62
CA PRO A 223 -5.15 5.84 29.09
C PRO A 223 -6.52 5.34 29.60
N PRO A 224 -7.06 5.95 30.67
CA PRO A 224 -8.37 5.57 31.19
C PRO A 224 -9.44 5.65 30.09
N SER A 225 -10.11 4.53 29.86
CA SER A 225 -11.10 4.39 28.79
C SER A 225 -12.34 3.68 29.31
N THR A 226 -13.51 4.11 28.85
CA THR A 226 -14.77 3.39 29.09
C THR A 226 -14.99 2.28 28.07
N ARG A 227 -14.08 2.13 27.09
CA ARG A 227 -14.16 1.15 26.00
C ARG A 227 -13.95 -0.26 26.54
N PRO A 228 -14.67 -1.27 26.02
CA PRO A 228 -14.28 -2.66 26.28
C PRO A 228 -12.84 -2.89 25.85
N GLN A 229 -12.11 -3.71 26.60
CA GLN A 229 -10.71 -4.00 26.33
C GLN A 229 -10.52 -4.47 24.89
N SER A 230 -9.50 -3.94 24.22
CA SER A 230 -9.15 -4.32 22.85
C SER A 230 -8.53 -5.72 22.78
N THR A 231 -8.54 -6.28 21.57
CA THR A 231 -7.89 -7.55 21.26
C THR A 231 -6.97 -7.38 20.05
N LEU A 232 -5.76 -7.92 20.13
CA LEU A 232 -4.81 -8.02 19.04
C LEU A 232 -4.73 -9.48 18.60
N LEU A 233 -4.98 -9.75 17.33
CA LEU A 233 -4.86 -11.06 16.72
C LEU A 233 -3.67 -11.10 15.76
N ILE A 234 -2.73 -12.00 15.97
CA ILE A 234 -1.59 -12.22 15.07
C ILE A 234 -1.83 -13.47 14.23
N THR A 235 -1.75 -13.35 12.92
CA THR A 235 -1.88 -14.46 11.97
C THR A 235 -0.81 -14.36 10.87
N ASP A 236 -0.76 -15.36 9.99
CA ASP A 236 0.20 -15.45 8.90
C ASP A 236 -0.47 -16.01 7.62
N ARG A 237 0.30 -16.19 6.54
CA ARG A 237 -0.25 -16.66 5.25
C ARG A 237 -0.67 -18.12 5.23
N SER A 238 -0.21 -18.95 6.16
CA SER A 238 -0.66 -20.34 6.27
C SER A 238 -2.12 -20.48 6.70
N MET A 239 -2.73 -19.41 7.25
CA MET A 239 -4.15 -19.43 7.63
C MET A 239 -5.09 -19.50 6.41
N ASP A 240 -4.72 -18.86 5.30
CA ASP A 240 -5.53 -18.79 4.07
C ASP A 240 -4.64 -18.59 2.84
N LEU A 241 -4.49 -19.65 2.05
CA LEU A 241 -3.72 -19.65 0.80
C LEU A 241 -4.57 -19.36 -0.43
N MET A 242 -5.90 -19.37 -0.31
CA MET A 242 -6.81 -19.12 -1.44
C MET A 242 -7.04 -17.63 -1.65
N ALA A 243 -7.21 -16.86 -0.55
CA ALA A 243 -7.46 -15.43 -0.60
C ALA A 243 -6.49 -14.62 -1.49
N PRO A 244 -5.16 -14.84 -1.46
CA PRO A 244 -4.25 -14.09 -2.33
C PRO A 244 -4.25 -14.52 -3.80
N LEU A 245 -5.00 -15.58 -4.18
CA LEU A 245 -5.01 -16.13 -5.54
C LEU A 245 -6.30 -15.85 -6.32
N VAL A 246 -7.44 -15.78 -5.62
CA VAL A 246 -8.76 -15.60 -6.25
C VAL A 246 -8.92 -14.18 -6.79
N HIS A 247 -9.40 -14.05 -8.02
CA HIS A 247 -9.84 -12.76 -8.56
C HIS A 247 -10.99 -12.21 -7.73
N GLU A 248 -10.86 -10.96 -7.30
CA GLU A 248 -11.86 -10.28 -6.51
C GLU A 248 -12.46 -9.12 -7.30
N PHE A 249 -13.79 -9.04 -7.33
CA PHE A 249 -14.53 -8.05 -8.12
C PHE A 249 -15.06 -6.87 -7.31
N THR A 250 -14.50 -6.62 -6.13
CA THR A 250 -14.71 -5.34 -5.43
C THR A 250 -13.78 -4.29 -6.01
N TYR A 251 -14.21 -3.03 -6.00
CA TYR A 251 -13.58 -1.99 -6.83
C TYR A 251 -12.06 -1.87 -6.61
N GLN A 252 -11.63 -1.76 -5.36
CA GLN A 252 -10.22 -1.61 -5.03
C GLN A 252 -9.41 -2.87 -5.31
N ALA A 253 -9.91 -4.05 -4.90
CA ALA A 253 -9.18 -5.29 -5.12
C ALA A 253 -9.02 -5.58 -6.61
N MET A 254 -10.08 -5.41 -7.40
CA MET A 254 -10.06 -5.56 -8.85
C MET A 254 -9.11 -4.57 -9.51
N ALA A 255 -9.11 -3.31 -9.07
CA ALA A 255 -8.22 -2.29 -9.62
C ALA A 255 -6.75 -2.62 -9.35
N HIS A 256 -6.41 -3.05 -8.13
CA HIS A 256 -5.04 -3.43 -7.79
C HIS A 256 -4.57 -4.74 -8.45
N ASP A 257 -5.48 -5.66 -8.77
CA ASP A 257 -5.16 -6.89 -9.51
C ASP A 257 -4.93 -6.61 -11.01
N LEU A 258 -5.81 -5.82 -11.63
CA LEU A 258 -5.87 -5.71 -13.10
C LEU A 258 -5.12 -4.50 -13.67
N LEU A 259 -5.01 -3.41 -12.93
CA LEU A 259 -4.46 -2.14 -13.43
C LEU A 259 -3.00 -1.95 -12.99
N PRO A 260 -2.21 -1.14 -13.72
CA PRO A 260 -0.83 -0.81 -13.36
C PRO A 260 -0.77 0.18 -12.17
N ILE A 261 -1.32 -0.22 -11.02
CA ILE A 261 -1.26 0.56 -9.79
C ILE A 261 0.06 0.28 -9.07
N LYS A 262 0.81 1.34 -8.78
CA LYS A 262 2.02 1.27 -7.96
C LYS A 262 1.66 1.57 -6.51
N ASP A 263 1.83 0.59 -5.62
CA ASP A 263 1.71 0.78 -4.17
C ASP A 263 3.10 1.03 -3.56
N GLY A 264 3.52 2.30 -3.55
CA GLY A 264 4.79 2.74 -2.98
C GLY A 264 4.57 3.70 -1.82
N ASP A 265 5.36 4.78 -1.75
CA ASP A 265 5.09 5.83 -0.77
C ASP A 265 3.70 6.46 -0.98
N LYS A 266 3.34 6.62 -2.25
CA LYS A 266 2.00 6.97 -2.72
C LYS A 266 1.41 5.82 -3.52
N VAL A 267 0.08 5.75 -3.56
CA VAL A 267 -0.63 4.81 -4.44
C VAL A 267 -0.97 5.55 -5.73
N THR A 268 -0.38 5.15 -6.85
CA THR A 268 -0.59 5.83 -8.13
C THR A 268 -1.07 4.87 -9.21
N PHE A 269 -2.05 5.33 -9.98
CA PHE A 269 -2.54 4.68 -11.19
C PHE A 269 -1.92 5.38 -12.41
N HIS A 270 -1.17 4.63 -13.20
CA HIS A 270 -0.55 5.12 -14.42
C HIS A 270 -1.49 4.89 -15.61
N THR A 271 -1.86 5.96 -16.32
CA THR A 271 -2.72 5.89 -17.52
C THR A 271 -2.32 6.94 -18.55
N VAL A 272 -2.78 6.76 -19.79
CA VAL A 272 -2.61 7.72 -20.89
C VAL A 272 -3.91 8.50 -21.07
N ILE A 273 -3.86 9.80 -20.80
CA ILE A 273 -4.99 10.69 -21.05
C ILE A 273 -5.03 11.04 -22.53
N ASN A 274 -6.23 11.16 -23.11
CA ASN A 274 -6.47 11.47 -24.53
C ASN A 274 -5.80 10.48 -25.49
N GLU A 275 -5.77 9.21 -25.11
CA GLU A 275 -5.22 8.14 -25.95
C GLU A 275 -5.84 8.18 -27.37
N GLY A 276 -4.99 8.13 -28.39
CA GLY A 276 -5.41 8.21 -29.80
C GLY A 276 -5.53 9.63 -30.38
N THR A 277 -5.20 10.68 -29.62
CA THR A 277 -5.11 12.06 -30.13
C THR A 277 -3.66 12.57 -30.11
N PRO A 278 -3.34 13.69 -30.82
CA PRO A 278 -2.03 14.34 -30.73
C PRO A 278 -1.67 14.84 -29.33
N ASP A 279 -2.66 14.99 -28.44
CA ASP A 279 -2.51 15.48 -27.07
C ASP A 279 -2.42 14.32 -26.05
N ALA A 280 -2.09 13.10 -26.51
CA ALA A 280 -1.91 11.95 -25.64
C ALA A 280 -0.74 12.19 -24.66
N ALA A 281 -1.02 12.05 -23.37
CA ALA A 281 -0.03 12.27 -22.32
C ALA A 281 -0.16 11.21 -21.22
N GLU A 282 0.98 10.64 -20.84
CA GLU A 282 1.09 9.79 -19.66
C GLU A 282 0.86 10.62 -18.40
N LYS A 283 0.01 10.13 -17.49
CA LYS A 283 -0.25 10.76 -16.20
C LYS A 283 -0.32 9.72 -15.10
N ASP A 284 0.41 9.98 -14.02
CA ASP A 284 0.26 9.27 -12.75
C ASP A 284 -0.80 9.99 -11.90
N MET A 285 -1.91 9.30 -11.64
CA MET A 285 -3.00 9.81 -10.81
C MET A 285 -2.94 9.15 -9.43
N GLU A 286 -2.96 9.95 -8.36
CA GLU A 286 -2.80 9.46 -6.99
C GLU A 286 -4.16 9.08 -6.37
N LEU A 287 -4.25 7.87 -5.82
CA LEU A 287 -5.40 7.40 -5.03
C LEU A 287 -5.21 7.81 -3.58
N GLN A 288 -6.15 8.59 -3.03
CA GLN A 288 -5.99 9.24 -1.73
C GLN A 288 -7.20 9.02 -0.82
N GLU A 289 -6.99 8.96 0.49
CA GLU A 289 -8.07 8.84 1.50
C GLU A 289 -8.97 10.09 1.55
N LYS A 290 -8.53 11.23 1.00
CA LYS A 290 -9.36 12.44 0.85
C LYS A 290 -10.33 12.37 -0.33
N ASP A 291 -10.13 11.41 -1.25
CA ASP A 291 -11.02 11.20 -2.38
C ASP A 291 -12.28 10.46 -1.91
N LYS A 292 -13.40 11.19 -1.85
CA LYS A 292 -14.68 10.63 -1.39
C LYS A 292 -15.22 9.55 -2.33
N ILE A 293 -14.98 9.67 -3.64
CA ILE A 293 -15.46 8.69 -4.61
C ILE A 293 -14.74 7.36 -4.38
N TRP A 294 -13.41 7.42 -4.17
CA TRP A 294 -12.63 6.25 -3.81
C TRP A 294 -13.10 5.61 -2.50
N VAL A 295 -13.14 6.38 -1.41
CA VAL A 295 -13.46 5.86 -0.07
C VAL A 295 -14.88 5.28 0.00
N GLU A 296 -15.86 5.90 -0.66
CA GLU A 296 -17.24 5.41 -0.66
C GLU A 296 -17.46 4.15 -1.50
N ASN A 297 -16.60 3.87 -2.49
CA ASN A 297 -16.81 2.80 -3.46
C ASN A 297 -15.74 1.70 -3.44
N ARG A 298 -14.58 1.88 -2.80
CA ARG A 298 -13.46 0.92 -2.84
C ARG A 298 -13.83 -0.51 -2.44
N HIS A 299 -14.78 -0.65 -1.52
CA HIS A 299 -15.24 -1.94 -1.00
C HIS A 299 -16.51 -2.45 -1.69
N ARG A 300 -17.11 -1.66 -2.59
CA ARG A 300 -18.32 -2.04 -3.32
C ARG A 300 -17.97 -2.94 -4.50
N HIS A 301 -18.85 -3.88 -4.83
CA HIS A 301 -18.72 -4.70 -6.02
C HIS A 301 -18.68 -3.83 -7.29
N MET A 302 -17.83 -4.17 -8.26
CA MET A 302 -17.56 -3.35 -9.46
C MET A 302 -18.84 -3.02 -10.25
N LYS A 303 -19.75 -4.01 -10.39
CA LYS A 303 -21.08 -3.83 -10.99
C LYS A 303 -21.83 -2.64 -10.36
N ASP A 304 -21.93 -2.62 -9.04
CA ASP A 304 -22.69 -1.59 -8.33
C ASP A 304 -21.90 -0.28 -8.25
N THR A 305 -20.57 -0.34 -8.29
CA THR A 305 -19.71 0.84 -8.40
C THR A 305 -19.97 1.58 -9.71
N ILE A 306 -20.04 0.89 -10.83
CA ILE A 306 -20.38 1.50 -12.12
C ILE A 306 -21.76 2.14 -12.07
N ASP A 307 -22.77 1.43 -11.56
CA ASP A 307 -24.12 1.96 -11.43
C ASP A 307 -24.17 3.18 -10.50
N LYS A 308 -23.44 3.16 -9.38
CA LYS A 308 -23.34 4.28 -8.44
C LYS A 308 -22.67 5.49 -9.07
N LEU A 309 -21.52 5.31 -9.74
CA LEU A 309 -20.79 6.38 -10.41
C LEU A 309 -21.64 7.05 -11.51
N MET A 310 -22.32 6.25 -12.34
CA MET A 310 -23.23 6.77 -13.36
C MET A 310 -24.41 7.51 -12.73
N GLY A 311 -25.01 6.94 -11.68
CA GLY A 311 -26.14 7.55 -10.98
C GLY A 311 -25.80 8.86 -10.28
N ASP A 312 -24.64 8.95 -9.64
CA ASP A 312 -24.19 10.19 -9.01
C ASP A 312 -23.83 11.26 -10.03
N PHE A 313 -23.21 10.87 -11.15
CA PHE A 313 -22.90 11.79 -12.23
C PHE A 313 -24.17 12.36 -12.87
N GLN A 314 -25.20 11.54 -13.10
CA GLN A 314 -26.48 12.03 -13.60
C GLN A 314 -27.12 13.02 -12.62
N LYS A 315 -27.09 12.73 -11.31
CA LYS A 315 -27.57 13.68 -10.29
C LYS A 315 -26.79 15.00 -10.32
N PHE A 316 -25.49 14.95 -10.56
CA PHE A 316 -24.66 16.14 -10.72
C PHE A 316 -25.09 16.97 -11.94
N LEU A 317 -25.36 16.34 -13.08
CA LEU A 317 -25.89 17.03 -14.26
C LEU A 317 -27.26 17.66 -14.01
N ASP A 318 -28.16 16.93 -13.36
CA ASP A 318 -29.51 17.42 -13.03
C ASP A 318 -29.46 18.64 -12.10
N GLN A 319 -28.47 18.68 -11.18
CA GLN A 319 -28.22 19.84 -10.30
C GLN A 319 -27.54 21.01 -11.02
N ASN A 320 -26.95 20.78 -12.19
CA ASN A 320 -26.27 21.80 -12.98
C ASN A 320 -26.72 21.82 -14.46
N PRO A 321 -28.01 22.14 -14.75
CA PRO A 321 -28.58 22.03 -16.10
C PRO A 321 -27.94 22.98 -17.13
N HIS A 322 -27.25 24.03 -16.66
CA HIS A 322 -26.55 24.98 -17.50
C HIS A 322 -25.32 24.38 -18.22
N PHE A 323 -24.95 23.14 -17.90
CA PHE A 323 -23.86 22.42 -18.54
C PHE A 323 -24.29 21.25 -19.43
N THR A 324 -25.57 20.86 -19.38
CA THR A 324 -26.09 19.80 -20.25
C THR A 324 -26.35 20.37 -21.64
N ARG A 325 -25.61 19.91 -22.65
CA ARG A 325 -25.96 20.19 -24.05
C ARG A 325 -27.20 19.37 -24.40
N GLU A 326 -28.25 20.01 -24.90
CA GLU A 326 -29.42 19.33 -25.47
C GLU A 326 -28.93 18.35 -26.57
N ASN A 327 -29.14 17.04 -26.36
CA ASN A 327 -28.77 15.89 -27.23
C ASN A 327 -27.49 15.08 -26.92
N THR A 328 -27.00 15.00 -25.67
CA THR A 328 -25.90 14.07 -25.35
C THR A 328 -26.42 12.78 -24.69
N ASP A 329 -26.08 11.62 -25.26
CA ASP A 329 -26.42 10.30 -24.69
C ASP A 329 -25.59 10.06 -23.41
N THR A 330 -26.19 10.23 -22.22
CA THR A 330 -25.52 10.10 -20.91
C THR A 330 -25.42 8.64 -20.42
N THR A 331 -25.67 7.67 -21.30
CA THR A 331 -25.82 6.25 -20.95
C THR A 331 -24.54 5.43 -21.03
N SER A 332 -23.40 6.03 -21.40
CA SER A 332 -22.11 5.34 -21.52
C SER A 332 -20.99 6.03 -20.74
N LEU A 333 -20.09 5.25 -20.17
CA LEU A 333 -18.92 5.73 -19.41
C LEU A 333 -18.03 6.67 -20.25
N SER A 334 -17.87 6.37 -21.54
CA SER A 334 -17.13 7.21 -22.48
C SER A 334 -17.78 8.58 -22.71
N ALA A 335 -19.11 8.62 -22.90
CA ALA A 335 -19.82 9.88 -23.09
C ALA A 335 -19.76 10.78 -21.85
N ILE A 336 -19.81 10.19 -20.66
CA ILE A 336 -19.64 10.91 -19.39
C ILE A 336 -18.25 11.55 -19.32
N ARG A 337 -17.19 10.78 -19.60
CA ARG A 337 -15.81 11.27 -19.60
C ARG A 337 -15.62 12.44 -20.57
N ASP A 338 -16.19 12.35 -21.78
CA ASP A 338 -16.02 13.38 -22.81
C ASP A 338 -16.79 14.68 -22.46
N MET A 339 -17.97 14.58 -21.84
CA MET A 339 -18.72 15.76 -21.35
C MET A 339 -17.95 16.52 -20.27
N MET A 340 -17.25 15.79 -19.39
CA MET A 340 -16.49 16.38 -18.30
C MET A 340 -15.37 17.30 -18.80
N ALA A 341 -14.84 17.09 -20.02
CA ALA A 341 -13.83 17.97 -20.61
C ALA A 341 -14.25 19.46 -20.63
N GLY A 342 -15.55 19.76 -20.73
CA GLY A 342 -16.09 21.11 -20.85
C GLY A 342 -16.36 21.90 -19.56
N LEU A 343 -16.03 21.36 -18.36
CA LEU A 343 -16.38 21.98 -17.06
C LEU A 343 -15.16 22.59 -16.32
N PRO A 344 -14.85 23.89 -16.46
CA PRO A 344 -13.69 24.50 -15.80
C PRO A 344 -13.89 24.85 -14.31
N GLN A 345 -15.14 25.04 -13.85
CA GLN A 345 -15.41 25.50 -12.47
C GLN A 345 -15.38 24.37 -11.41
N PHE A 346 -15.34 23.10 -11.82
CA PHE A 346 -15.37 21.92 -10.94
C PHE A 346 -14.17 21.00 -11.17
N GLN A 347 -12.98 21.57 -11.30
CA GLN A 347 -11.79 20.83 -11.74
C GLN A 347 -11.42 19.65 -10.82
N GLU A 348 -11.44 19.81 -9.49
CA GLU A 348 -11.12 18.72 -8.56
C GLU A 348 -12.10 17.55 -8.65
N MET A 349 -13.40 17.86 -8.63
CA MET A 349 -14.45 16.84 -8.75
C MET A 349 -14.40 16.16 -10.12
N LYS A 350 -14.12 16.93 -11.17
CA LYS A 350 -13.90 16.42 -12.52
C LYS A 350 -12.73 15.44 -12.58
N GLU A 351 -11.60 15.79 -11.97
CA GLU A 351 -10.43 14.92 -11.95
C GLU A 351 -10.72 13.60 -11.21
N ALA A 352 -11.42 13.66 -10.08
CA ALA A 352 -11.81 12.46 -9.32
C ALA A 352 -12.77 11.53 -10.09
N TYR A 353 -13.85 12.07 -10.66
CA TYR A 353 -14.76 11.25 -11.48
C TYR A 353 -14.05 10.69 -12.73
N SER A 354 -13.23 11.48 -13.40
CA SER A 354 -12.49 11.04 -14.59
C SER A 354 -11.54 9.91 -14.25
N LEU A 355 -10.84 9.98 -13.11
CA LEU A 355 -10.00 8.91 -12.59
C LEU A 355 -10.80 7.61 -12.44
N HIS A 356 -11.89 7.66 -11.66
CA HIS A 356 -12.61 6.46 -11.28
C HIS A 356 -13.38 5.83 -12.44
N LEU A 357 -13.93 6.63 -13.35
CA LEU A 357 -14.56 6.13 -14.57
C LEU A 357 -13.52 5.47 -15.50
N THR A 358 -12.33 6.06 -15.63
CA THR A 358 -11.25 5.48 -16.44
C THR A 358 -10.79 4.15 -15.85
N MET A 359 -10.53 4.09 -14.55
CA MET A 359 -10.16 2.84 -13.87
C MET A 359 -11.25 1.77 -14.02
N ALA A 360 -12.52 2.11 -13.81
CA ALA A 360 -13.62 1.16 -13.96
C ALA A 360 -13.72 0.64 -15.40
N GLN A 361 -13.57 1.52 -16.39
CA GLN A 361 -13.59 1.14 -17.81
C GLN A 361 -12.41 0.22 -18.17
N GLU A 362 -11.18 0.54 -17.73
CA GLU A 362 -10.01 -0.29 -17.99
C GLU A 362 -10.12 -1.66 -17.30
N CYS A 363 -10.65 -1.72 -16.07
CA CYS A 363 -10.95 -2.97 -15.39
C CYS A 363 -11.94 -3.83 -16.20
N MET A 364 -13.02 -3.24 -16.70
CA MET A 364 -14.02 -3.96 -17.48
C MET A 364 -13.50 -4.41 -18.85
N ASN A 365 -12.64 -3.60 -19.49
CA ASN A 365 -11.96 -3.99 -20.72
C ASN A 365 -11.12 -5.25 -20.47
N LYS A 366 -10.27 -5.25 -19.43
CA LYS A 366 -9.47 -6.42 -19.06
C LYS A 366 -10.32 -7.62 -18.67
N PHE A 367 -11.40 -7.41 -17.91
CA PHE A 367 -12.35 -8.46 -17.54
C PHE A 367 -12.90 -9.21 -18.76
N GLN A 368 -13.28 -8.48 -19.81
CA GLN A 368 -13.81 -9.07 -21.05
C GLN A 368 -12.69 -9.66 -21.91
N HIS A 369 -11.61 -8.93 -22.13
CA HIS A 369 -10.50 -9.35 -23.00
C HIS A 369 -9.79 -10.59 -22.47
N HIS A 370 -9.64 -10.72 -21.14
CA HIS A 370 -8.94 -11.85 -20.53
C HIS A 370 -9.89 -13.00 -20.11
N LYS A 371 -11.16 -12.97 -20.53
CA LYS A 371 -12.20 -13.94 -20.15
C LYS A 371 -12.27 -14.19 -18.63
N LEU A 372 -12.12 -13.14 -17.83
CA LEU A 372 -12.08 -13.28 -16.37
C LEU A 372 -13.38 -13.83 -15.78
N SER A 373 -14.51 -13.69 -16.49
CA SER A 373 -15.77 -14.34 -16.09
C SER A 373 -15.63 -15.86 -16.02
N ASP A 374 -14.99 -16.48 -17.01
CA ASP A 374 -14.84 -17.94 -17.09
C ASP A 374 -13.78 -18.42 -16.10
N THR A 375 -12.65 -17.70 -16.05
CA THR A 375 -11.57 -17.94 -15.08
C THR A 375 -12.09 -17.89 -13.65
N ALA A 376 -12.77 -16.80 -13.28
CA ALA A 376 -13.26 -16.63 -11.92
C ALA A 376 -14.33 -17.65 -11.53
N ALA A 377 -15.20 -18.09 -12.45
CA ALA A 377 -16.17 -19.16 -12.15
C ALA A 377 -15.45 -20.45 -11.68
N ILE A 378 -14.32 -20.79 -12.33
CA ILE A 378 -13.48 -21.91 -11.92
C ILE A 378 -12.77 -21.61 -10.60
N GLU A 379 -12.18 -20.42 -10.43
CA GLU A 379 -11.50 -20.04 -9.18
C GLU A 379 -12.44 -20.12 -7.98
N GLN A 380 -13.66 -19.60 -8.10
CA GLN A 380 -14.70 -19.69 -7.07
C GLN A 380 -15.02 -21.15 -6.73
N THR A 381 -15.09 -22.01 -7.75
CA THR A 381 -15.32 -23.45 -7.56
C THR A 381 -14.15 -24.14 -6.84
N LEU A 382 -12.92 -23.80 -7.19
CA LEU A 382 -11.71 -24.34 -6.56
C LEU A 382 -11.53 -23.85 -5.12
N ALA A 383 -11.81 -22.57 -4.86
CA ALA A 383 -11.62 -21.95 -3.55
C ALA A 383 -12.71 -22.34 -2.54
N THR A 384 -13.97 -22.43 -2.98
CA THR A 384 -15.10 -22.86 -2.11
C THR A 384 -15.25 -24.37 -2.04
N GLY A 385 -14.71 -25.10 -3.02
CA GLY A 385 -14.91 -26.53 -3.20
C GLY A 385 -16.32 -26.90 -3.72
N LEU A 386 -17.12 -25.92 -4.12
CA LEU A 386 -18.50 -26.08 -4.58
C LEU A 386 -18.73 -25.34 -5.91
N ASP A 387 -19.50 -25.93 -6.81
CA ASP A 387 -19.99 -25.26 -8.03
C ASP A 387 -21.07 -24.22 -7.70
N GLU A 388 -21.56 -23.49 -8.71
CA GLU A 388 -22.58 -22.43 -8.57
C GLU A 388 -23.89 -22.93 -7.94
N ASP A 389 -24.19 -24.23 -8.05
CA ASP A 389 -25.34 -24.89 -7.43
C ASP A 389 -25.07 -25.32 -5.97
N TYR A 390 -23.92 -24.93 -5.39
CA TYR A 390 -23.44 -25.37 -4.09
C TYR A 390 -23.25 -26.89 -3.96
N LYS A 391 -22.90 -27.57 -5.06
CA LYS A 391 -22.62 -29.01 -5.11
C LYS A 391 -21.13 -29.25 -5.34
N LYS A 392 -20.68 -30.46 -5.02
CA LYS A 392 -19.29 -30.87 -5.31
C LYS A 392 -19.08 -30.94 -6.84
N PRO A 393 -18.10 -30.22 -7.39
CA PRO A 393 -17.88 -30.16 -8.82
C PRO A 393 -17.40 -31.51 -9.36
N LYS A 394 -17.85 -31.87 -10.57
CA LYS A 394 -17.39 -33.04 -11.31
C LYS A 394 -16.51 -32.60 -12.49
N ASN A 395 -15.47 -33.37 -12.79
CA ASN A 395 -14.58 -33.14 -13.95
C ASN A 395 -13.97 -31.73 -14.03
N ILE A 396 -13.70 -31.09 -12.89
CA ILE A 396 -13.17 -29.72 -12.85
C ILE A 396 -11.83 -29.57 -13.59
N LEU A 397 -11.03 -30.64 -13.65
CA LEU A 397 -9.78 -30.68 -14.41
C LEU A 397 -9.98 -30.38 -15.90
N ASP A 398 -11.06 -30.87 -16.51
CA ASP A 398 -11.34 -30.65 -17.93
C ASP A 398 -11.63 -29.17 -18.19
N SER A 399 -12.35 -28.51 -17.28
CA SER A 399 -12.63 -27.07 -17.34
C SER A 399 -11.36 -26.25 -17.15
N VAL A 400 -10.51 -26.63 -16.17
CA VAL A 400 -9.20 -25.99 -15.95
C VAL A 400 -8.33 -26.12 -17.20
N ALA A 401 -8.17 -27.34 -17.75
CA ALA A 401 -7.32 -27.60 -18.91
C ALA A 401 -7.74 -26.81 -20.16
N ARG A 402 -9.05 -26.57 -20.35
CA ARG A 402 -9.56 -25.74 -21.45
C ARG A 402 -9.16 -24.28 -21.31
N LEU A 403 -9.23 -23.71 -20.10
CA LEU A 403 -8.80 -22.32 -19.88
C LEU A 403 -7.29 -22.16 -19.98
N LEU A 404 -6.52 -23.18 -19.61
CA LEU A 404 -5.06 -23.16 -19.73
C LEU A 404 -4.58 -23.09 -21.20
N ASP A 405 -5.38 -23.59 -22.15
CA ASP A 405 -5.11 -23.58 -23.60
C ASP A 405 -5.67 -22.32 -24.29
N ASP A 406 -6.39 -21.46 -23.57
CA ASP A 406 -7.07 -20.31 -24.16
C ASP A 406 -6.14 -19.09 -24.20
N ASP A 407 -5.82 -18.61 -25.41
CA ASP A 407 -4.96 -17.46 -25.64
C ASP A 407 -5.45 -16.15 -25.01
N ALA A 408 -6.75 -16.05 -24.69
CA ALA A 408 -7.28 -14.90 -23.95
C ALA A 408 -6.85 -14.89 -22.48
N VAL A 409 -6.58 -16.05 -21.87
CA VAL A 409 -6.21 -16.16 -20.46
C VAL A 409 -4.72 -15.86 -20.31
N SER A 410 -4.39 -14.87 -19.48
CA SER A 410 -3.00 -14.41 -19.34
C SER A 410 -2.09 -15.48 -18.72
N PRO A 411 -0.76 -15.47 -18.98
CA PRO A 411 0.16 -16.41 -18.34
C PRO A 411 0.11 -16.38 -16.81
N GLY A 412 -0.06 -15.18 -16.22
CA GLY A 412 -0.23 -15.03 -14.77
C GLY A 412 -1.47 -15.75 -14.27
N ASP A 413 -2.61 -15.61 -14.96
CA ASP A 413 -3.87 -16.25 -14.59
C ASP A 413 -3.82 -17.78 -14.79
N ARG A 414 -3.10 -18.26 -15.81
CA ARG A 414 -2.83 -19.69 -15.99
C ARG A 414 -2.06 -20.27 -14.80
N LEU A 415 -1.01 -19.57 -14.34
CA LEU A 415 -0.25 -20.01 -13.16
C LEU A 415 -1.11 -19.96 -11.89
N ARG A 416 -1.93 -18.91 -11.71
CA ARG A 416 -2.90 -18.82 -10.61
C ARG A 416 -3.86 -20.01 -10.60
N LEU A 417 -4.45 -20.36 -11.74
CA LEU A 417 -5.37 -21.50 -11.87
C LEU A 417 -4.69 -22.82 -11.53
N ILE A 418 -3.46 -23.07 -12.00
CA ILE A 418 -2.72 -24.30 -11.67
C ILE A 418 -2.43 -24.34 -10.16
N THR A 419 -2.06 -23.21 -9.57
CA THR A 419 -1.77 -23.06 -8.13
C THR A 419 -3.02 -23.34 -7.28
N LEU A 420 -4.16 -22.71 -7.62
CA LEU A 420 -5.46 -22.96 -6.98
C LEU A 420 -5.88 -24.43 -7.11
N TYR A 421 -5.69 -25.02 -8.29
CA TYR A 421 -6.02 -26.42 -8.53
C TYR A 421 -5.14 -27.35 -7.69
N ALA A 422 -3.84 -27.05 -7.53
CA ALA A 422 -2.94 -27.81 -6.67
C ALA A 422 -3.41 -27.83 -5.21
N LEU A 423 -3.80 -26.66 -4.69
CA LEU A 423 -4.33 -26.49 -3.35
C LEU A 423 -5.67 -27.21 -3.18
N TYR A 424 -6.61 -27.04 -4.12
CA TYR A 424 -7.92 -27.71 -4.11
C TYR A 424 -7.80 -29.25 -4.11
N ARG A 425 -6.86 -29.79 -4.89
CA ARG A 425 -6.63 -31.25 -4.98
C ARG A 425 -5.88 -31.83 -3.80
N ASP A 426 -5.44 -30.98 -2.87
CA ASP A 426 -4.59 -31.34 -1.75
C ASP A 426 -3.32 -32.10 -2.20
N GLY A 427 -2.75 -31.61 -3.30
CA GLY A 427 -1.54 -32.15 -3.91
C GLY A 427 -1.77 -32.82 -5.26
N MET A 428 -0.85 -32.52 -6.18
CA MET A 428 -0.72 -33.13 -7.50
C MET A 428 0.56 -33.93 -7.62
N ILE A 429 0.61 -34.87 -8.57
CA ILE A 429 1.86 -35.53 -8.92
C ILE A 429 2.73 -34.52 -9.67
N LEU A 430 4.02 -34.44 -9.33
CA LEU A 430 4.94 -33.46 -9.90
C LEU A 430 4.98 -33.49 -11.44
N ASP A 431 4.94 -34.67 -12.04
CA ASP A 431 4.92 -34.80 -13.50
C ASP A 431 3.62 -34.29 -14.14
N ASP A 432 2.49 -34.34 -13.41
CA ASP A 432 1.24 -33.78 -13.89
C ASP A 432 1.24 -32.25 -13.79
N VAL A 433 1.90 -31.67 -12.77
CA VAL A 433 2.17 -30.23 -12.71
C VAL A 433 2.98 -29.78 -13.92
N LYS A 434 4.07 -30.47 -14.23
CA LYS A 434 4.90 -30.16 -15.41
C LYS A 434 4.12 -30.27 -16.72
N LYS A 435 3.23 -31.24 -16.85
CA LYS A 435 2.34 -31.37 -18.02
C LYS A 435 1.35 -30.21 -18.11
N LEU A 436 0.74 -29.78 -17.00
CA LEU A 436 -0.16 -28.63 -16.99
C LEU A 436 0.58 -27.35 -17.37
N LEU A 437 1.79 -27.13 -16.85
CA LEU A 437 2.62 -25.99 -17.22
C LEU A 437 2.96 -26.01 -18.72
N ALA A 438 3.41 -27.15 -19.24
CA ALA A 438 3.72 -27.31 -20.66
C ALA A 438 2.49 -27.09 -21.56
N HIS A 439 1.33 -27.63 -21.17
CA HIS A 439 0.04 -27.42 -21.86
C HIS A 439 -0.37 -25.94 -21.87
N SER A 440 -0.09 -25.22 -20.77
CA SER A 440 -0.40 -23.79 -20.64
C SER A 440 0.63 -22.84 -21.29
N GLY A 441 1.70 -23.36 -21.89
CA GLY A 441 2.79 -22.56 -22.45
C GLY A 441 3.64 -21.82 -21.40
N LEU A 442 3.60 -22.26 -20.13
CA LEU A 442 4.34 -21.64 -19.03
C LEU A 442 5.76 -22.22 -18.88
N PRO A 443 6.73 -21.43 -18.40
CA PRO A 443 8.05 -21.91 -18.07
C PRO A 443 8.02 -23.10 -17.09
N ILE A 444 8.80 -24.15 -17.37
CA ILE A 444 8.93 -25.30 -16.45
C ILE A 444 9.45 -24.87 -15.07
N GLN A 445 10.21 -23.77 -15.00
CA GLN A 445 10.70 -23.19 -13.75
C GLN A 445 9.58 -22.78 -12.78
N ASP A 446 8.37 -22.50 -13.27
CA ASP A 446 7.20 -22.19 -12.42
C ASP A 446 6.76 -23.39 -11.57
N THR A 447 7.29 -24.59 -11.85
CA THR A 447 7.15 -25.76 -10.96
C THR A 447 7.65 -25.43 -9.55
N GLU A 448 8.73 -24.66 -9.43
CA GLU A 448 9.30 -24.26 -8.14
C GLU A 448 8.34 -23.36 -7.36
N THR A 449 7.66 -22.43 -8.03
CA THR A 449 6.61 -21.59 -7.39
C THR A 449 5.51 -22.46 -6.80
N ILE A 450 5.09 -23.52 -7.50
CA ILE A 450 4.05 -24.42 -7.00
C ILE A 450 4.58 -25.22 -5.80
N ILE A 451 5.80 -25.77 -5.86
CA ILE A 451 6.43 -26.50 -4.75
C ILE A 451 6.60 -25.61 -3.51
N ASN A 452 7.04 -24.37 -3.70
CA ASN A 452 7.37 -23.43 -2.63
C ASN A 452 6.16 -23.06 -1.73
N LEU A 453 4.93 -23.36 -2.15
CA LEU A 453 3.76 -23.27 -1.26
C LEU A 453 3.92 -24.13 0.02
N GLU A 454 4.74 -25.19 -0.02
CA GLU A 454 5.06 -26.02 1.16
C GLU A 454 5.68 -25.20 2.31
N HIS A 455 6.47 -24.16 1.99
CA HIS A 455 7.10 -23.30 2.99
C HIS A 455 6.08 -22.48 3.80
N ILE A 456 4.88 -22.28 3.26
CA ILE A 456 3.81 -21.50 3.89
C ILE A 456 2.56 -22.35 4.20
N GLY A 457 2.71 -23.67 4.33
CA GLY A 457 1.65 -24.56 4.79
C GLY A 457 0.72 -25.09 3.70
N GLY A 458 1.08 -24.94 2.42
CA GLY A 458 0.40 -25.62 1.32
C GLY A 458 0.87 -27.06 1.15
N ARG A 459 0.06 -27.93 0.54
CA ARG A 459 0.45 -29.31 0.16
C ARG A 459 0.34 -29.52 -1.36
N PRO A 460 1.05 -28.71 -2.17
CA PRO A 460 0.88 -28.63 -3.62
C PRO A 460 1.28 -29.91 -4.37
N ILE A 461 2.24 -30.68 -3.84
CA ILE A 461 2.78 -31.89 -4.47
C ILE A 461 2.49 -33.12 -3.60
N LYS A 462 2.30 -34.29 -4.22
CA LYS A 462 2.19 -35.60 -3.56
C LYS A 462 2.83 -36.72 -4.36
N GLN A 463 3.23 -37.79 -3.68
CA GLN A 463 3.77 -38.99 -4.32
C GLN A 463 2.66 -39.87 -4.90
N LEU A 464 3.01 -40.68 -5.90
CA LEU A 464 2.11 -41.66 -6.47
C LEU A 464 1.71 -42.70 -5.40
N LYS A 465 0.41 -42.93 -5.22
CA LYS A 465 -0.19 -43.81 -4.19
C LYS A 465 -0.04 -43.32 -2.73
N GLU A 466 0.41 -42.09 -2.50
CA GLU A 466 0.41 -41.49 -1.16
C GLU A 466 -1.04 -41.34 -0.66
N GLN A 467 -1.36 -41.95 0.48
CA GLN A 467 -2.65 -41.75 1.15
C GLN A 467 -2.54 -40.54 2.09
N ARG A 468 -3.31 -39.49 1.78
CA ARG A 468 -3.39 -38.29 2.61
C ARG A 468 -4.69 -38.26 3.39
N GLN A 469 -4.59 -37.92 4.67
CA GLN A 469 -5.74 -37.48 5.43
C GLN A 469 -6.10 -36.05 5.01
N ALA A 470 -7.34 -35.87 4.57
CA ALA A 470 -7.86 -34.55 4.24
C ALA A 470 -7.81 -33.65 5.48
N ILE A 471 -7.22 -32.47 5.35
CA ILE A 471 -7.29 -31.45 6.41
C ILE A 471 -8.68 -30.82 6.33
N PRO A 472 -9.47 -30.87 7.41
CA PRO A 472 -10.75 -30.16 7.43
C PRO A 472 -10.51 -28.65 7.29
N PRO A 473 -11.41 -27.91 6.62
CA PRO A 473 -11.30 -26.45 6.57
C PRO A 473 -11.29 -25.87 7.99
N LEU A 474 -10.60 -24.74 8.17
CA LEU A 474 -10.45 -24.11 9.49
C LEU A 474 -11.81 -23.80 10.13
N PHE A 475 -12.77 -23.41 9.31
CA PHE A 475 -14.17 -23.30 9.66
C PHE A 475 -15.02 -23.99 8.57
N PRO A 476 -15.89 -24.95 8.94
CA PRO A 476 -16.83 -25.54 8.00
C PRO A 476 -17.83 -24.50 7.48
N ALA A 477 -18.08 -24.49 6.16
CA ALA A 477 -19.10 -23.65 5.56
C ALA A 477 -20.51 -24.08 6.02
N ASP A 478 -21.35 -23.11 6.40
CA ASP A 478 -22.77 -23.33 6.67
C ASP A 478 -23.59 -23.05 5.40
N ASN A 479 -23.74 -24.08 4.56
CA ASN A 479 -24.40 -23.97 3.26
C ASN A 479 -25.92 -23.70 3.35
N LYS A 480 -26.50 -23.60 4.55
CA LYS A 480 -27.96 -23.43 4.72
C LYS A 480 -28.44 -22.01 4.47
N ASN A 481 -27.58 -21.00 4.65
CA ASN A 481 -27.95 -19.58 4.51
C ASN A 481 -27.44 -18.94 3.21
N SER A 482 -26.65 -19.66 2.40
CA SER A 482 -25.99 -19.13 1.20
C SER A 482 -26.88 -19.07 -0.06
N GLN A 483 -28.15 -19.50 0.05
CA GLN A 483 -29.08 -19.56 -1.08
C GLN A 483 -29.78 -18.22 -1.39
N ASP A 484 -29.63 -17.20 -0.54
CA ASP A 484 -30.37 -15.93 -0.66
C ASP A 484 -29.59 -14.79 -1.36
N GLU A 485 -28.31 -14.99 -1.73
CA GLU A 485 -27.46 -13.99 -2.42
C GLU A 485 -27.19 -14.34 -3.90
N ASP A 486 -28.25 -14.49 -4.69
CA ASP A 486 -28.19 -14.88 -6.12
C ASP A 486 -27.47 -13.86 -7.06
N ASP A 487 -27.13 -12.66 -6.59
CA ASP A 487 -26.69 -11.56 -7.47
C ASP A 487 -25.18 -11.59 -7.85
N TYR A 488 -24.34 -12.40 -7.18
CA TYR A 488 -22.87 -12.40 -7.37
C TYR A 488 -22.22 -13.80 -7.43
N THR A 489 -22.60 -14.62 -8.41
CA THR A 489 -22.06 -15.98 -8.59
C THR A 489 -20.53 -16.07 -8.71
N LEU A 490 -19.89 -15.00 -9.20
CA LEU A 490 -18.43 -14.88 -9.35
C LEU A 490 -17.70 -14.40 -8.07
N SER A 491 -18.41 -14.19 -6.96
CA SER A 491 -17.87 -13.60 -5.73
C SER A 491 -18.31 -14.35 -4.47
N ARG A 492 -18.36 -15.69 -4.52
CA ARG A 492 -18.84 -16.57 -3.43
C ARG A 492 -17.80 -16.83 -2.34
N PHE A 493 -16.51 -16.77 -2.69
CA PHE A 493 -15.41 -17.00 -1.78
C PHE A 493 -15.32 -15.88 -0.75
N GLU A 494 -15.27 -16.24 0.52
CA GLU A 494 -15.00 -15.33 1.63
C GLU A 494 -13.64 -15.65 2.24
N PRO A 495 -12.78 -14.64 2.50
CA PRO A 495 -11.53 -14.87 3.21
C PRO A 495 -11.79 -15.48 4.58
N VAL A 496 -10.92 -16.42 4.99
CA VAL A 496 -11.00 -17.07 6.30
C VAL A 496 -11.00 -16.04 7.44
N LEU A 497 -10.34 -14.89 7.24
CA LEU A 497 -10.33 -13.78 8.20
C LEU A 497 -11.74 -13.31 8.61
N LYS A 498 -12.74 -13.39 7.72
CA LYS A 498 -14.13 -13.01 8.02
C LYS A 498 -14.70 -13.88 9.15
N GLN A 499 -14.52 -15.19 9.04
CA GLN A 499 -15.00 -16.14 10.03
C GLN A 499 -14.22 -16.05 11.35
N VAL A 500 -12.91 -15.78 11.27
CA VAL A 500 -12.08 -15.52 12.45
C VAL A 500 -12.57 -14.29 13.22
N LEU A 501 -12.80 -13.18 12.51
CA LEU A 501 -13.30 -11.94 13.10
C LEU A 501 -14.73 -12.11 13.63
N ASP A 502 -15.60 -12.79 12.91
CA ASP A 502 -16.96 -13.08 13.38
C ASP A 502 -16.94 -13.88 14.69
N GLY A 503 -16.17 -14.97 14.75
CA GLY A 503 -15.96 -15.75 15.97
C GLY A 503 -15.34 -14.92 17.10
N LEU A 504 -14.42 -14.01 16.77
CA LEU A 504 -13.80 -13.11 17.76
C LEU A 504 -14.83 -12.13 18.34
N THR A 505 -15.65 -11.50 17.50
CA THR A 505 -16.69 -10.56 17.93
C THR A 505 -17.79 -11.22 18.78
N LYS A 506 -18.05 -12.51 18.55
CA LYS A 506 -19.01 -13.33 19.29
C LYS A 506 -18.41 -13.96 20.56
N GLY A 507 -17.09 -13.89 20.76
CA GLY A 507 -16.40 -14.58 21.85
C GLY A 507 -16.37 -16.11 21.71
N THR A 508 -16.61 -16.64 20.51
CA THR A 508 -16.68 -18.08 20.21
C THR A 508 -15.47 -18.60 19.45
N LEU A 509 -14.47 -17.75 19.18
CA LEU A 509 -13.25 -18.15 18.48
C LEU A 509 -12.45 -19.19 19.27
N ASP A 510 -12.21 -20.35 18.66
CA ASP A 510 -11.50 -21.51 19.25
C ASP A 510 -10.18 -21.07 19.91
N GLN A 511 -10.04 -21.34 21.21
CA GLN A 511 -8.87 -20.92 22.01
C GLN A 511 -7.67 -21.87 21.86
N THR A 512 -7.83 -23.02 21.20
CA THR A 512 -6.73 -23.93 20.86
C THR A 512 -6.05 -23.53 19.55
N LEU A 513 -6.86 -23.08 18.56
CA LEU A 513 -6.42 -22.54 17.27
C LEU A 513 -5.99 -21.08 17.38
N PHE A 514 -6.66 -20.32 18.24
CA PHE A 514 -6.35 -18.90 18.48
C PHE A 514 -6.13 -18.62 19.97
N PRO A 515 -5.11 -19.25 20.59
CA PRO A 515 -4.77 -19.06 22.00
C PRO A 515 -4.42 -17.61 22.35
N TYR A 516 -4.57 -17.29 23.62
CA TYR A 516 -4.02 -16.08 24.22
C TYR A 516 -2.52 -16.26 24.54
N VAL A 517 -1.76 -15.17 24.50
CA VAL A 517 -0.43 -15.12 25.12
C VAL A 517 -0.56 -15.13 26.64
N LYS A 518 -1.46 -14.30 27.18
CA LYS A 518 -1.85 -14.27 28.59
C LYS A 518 -3.33 -14.68 28.70
N PRO A 519 -3.63 -15.93 29.13
CA PRO A 519 -4.99 -16.40 29.25
C PRO A 519 -5.83 -15.55 30.22
N PRO A 520 -7.11 -15.28 29.91
CA PRO A 520 -8.01 -14.64 30.86
C PRO A 520 -8.26 -15.56 32.07
N LEU A 521 -8.66 -14.95 33.20
CA LEU A 521 -9.00 -15.70 34.42
C LEU A 521 -10.23 -16.60 34.21
N ASP A 522 -11.24 -16.09 33.49
CA ASP A 522 -12.40 -16.86 33.06
C ASP A 522 -12.29 -17.15 31.55
N PRO A 523 -12.19 -18.41 31.11
CA PRO A 523 -12.17 -18.78 29.70
C PRO A 523 -13.39 -18.30 28.91
N ASN A 524 -14.53 -18.05 29.57
CA ASN A 524 -15.77 -17.60 28.95
C ASN A 524 -15.97 -16.08 28.99
N GLU A 525 -15.01 -15.32 29.51
CA GLU A 525 -15.10 -13.86 29.71
C GLU A 525 -15.53 -13.13 28.42
N ASP A 526 -14.91 -13.45 27.29
CA ASP A 526 -15.20 -12.81 26.01
C ASP A 526 -16.61 -13.13 25.49
N MET A 527 -17.10 -14.36 25.71
CA MET A 527 -18.46 -14.76 25.34
C MET A 527 -19.51 -14.03 26.19
N LEU A 528 -19.26 -13.93 27.50
CA LEU A 528 -20.10 -13.17 28.44
C LEU A 528 -20.14 -11.68 28.05
N ALA A 529 -18.99 -11.10 27.73
CA ALA A 529 -18.89 -9.70 27.29
C ALA A 529 -19.63 -9.46 25.96
N ALA A 530 -19.53 -10.39 25.01
CA ALA A 530 -20.25 -10.31 23.73
C ALA A 530 -21.78 -10.37 23.91
N GLN A 531 -22.28 -11.26 24.78
CA GLN A 531 -23.71 -11.37 25.09
C GLN A 531 -24.25 -10.11 25.80
N ALA A 532 -23.49 -9.56 26.75
CA ALA A 532 -23.87 -8.33 27.45
C ALA A 532 -23.94 -7.11 26.51
N GLY A 533 -23.04 -7.04 25.52
CA GLY A 533 -23.08 -6.02 24.45
C GLY A 533 -24.26 -6.21 23.50
N SER A 534 -24.56 -7.46 23.14
CA SER A 534 -25.68 -7.81 22.25
C SER A 534 -27.04 -7.44 22.86
N LEU A 535 -27.29 -7.70 24.15
CA LEU A 535 -28.54 -7.33 24.82
C LEU A 535 -28.81 -5.81 24.83
N ARG A 536 -27.77 -4.99 24.81
CA ARG A 536 -27.89 -3.52 24.70
C ARG A 536 -28.17 -3.05 23.27
N ALA A 537 -27.79 -3.83 22.27
CA ALA A 537 -28.02 -3.57 20.84
C ALA A 537 -29.33 -4.18 20.31
N ALA A 538 -29.72 -5.36 20.81
CA ALA A 538 -30.84 -6.18 20.34
C ALA A 538 -32.24 -5.58 20.64
N GLY A 539 -32.32 -4.52 21.45
CA GLY A 539 -33.58 -3.85 21.77
C GLY A 539 -34.01 -2.77 20.78
N ARG A 540 -33.34 -2.56 19.63
CA ARG A 540 -33.64 -1.41 18.75
C ARG A 540 -33.74 -1.80 17.27
N PRO A 541 -34.86 -1.48 16.58
CA PRO A 541 -35.06 -1.82 15.18
C PRO A 541 -34.21 -0.96 14.23
N HIS A 542 -33.80 -1.57 13.10
CA HIS A 542 -32.81 -1.06 12.13
C HIS A 542 -33.17 0.31 11.51
N TRP A 543 -34.46 0.64 11.36
CA TRP A 543 -34.92 1.93 10.82
C TRP A 543 -34.66 3.12 11.77
N ALA A 544 -34.43 2.87 13.07
CA ALA A 544 -34.11 3.91 14.05
C ALA A 544 -32.61 4.28 14.09
N ALA A 545 -31.76 3.59 13.31
CA ALA A 545 -30.32 3.82 13.24
C ALA A 545 -29.88 4.79 12.12
N ALA A 546 -30.74 5.04 11.13
CA ALA A 546 -30.47 6.00 10.07
C ALA A 546 -30.41 7.43 10.64
N GLY A 547 -29.21 8.01 10.72
CA GLY A 547 -29.00 9.40 11.15
C GLY A 547 -28.47 9.60 12.57
N ARG A 548 -28.15 8.54 13.34
CA ARG A 548 -27.44 8.69 14.62
C ARG A 548 -25.93 8.47 14.48
N ARG A 549 -25.15 9.30 15.17
CA ARG A 549 -23.70 9.11 15.31
C ARG A 549 -23.42 7.70 15.88
N PRO A 550 -22.46 6.95 15.32
CA PRO A 550 -22.01 5.68 15.90
C PRO A 550 -21.68 5.87 17.39
N PRO A 551 -21.92 4.86 18.25
CA PRO A 551 -21.47 4.95 19.64
C PRO A 551 -19.96 5.24 19.64
N GLU A 552 -19.52 6.29 20.34
CA GLU A 552 -18.10 6.69 20.39
C GLU A 552 -17.19 5.63 21.02
N ASN A 553 -17.78 4.60 21.62
CA ASN A 553 -17.11 3.64 22.49
C ASN A 553 -17.14 2.20 21.93
N ARG A 554 -16.71 2.02 20.67
CA ARG A 554 -16.64 0.71 20.01
C ARG A 554 -15.38 -0.02 20.47
N GLN A 555 -15.47 -1.30 20.82
CA GLN A 555 -14.28 -2.10 21.09
C GLN A 555 -13.37 -2.13 19.85
N ARG A 556 -12.06 -1.96 20.06
CA ARG A 556 -11.03 -2.05 19.00
C ARG A 556 -10.54 -3.47 18.87
N LEU A 557 -10.49 -3.97 17.64
CA LEU A 557 -9.87 -5.24 17.27
C LEU A 557 -8.75 -4.92 16.29
N ILE A 558 -7.53 -5.34 16.59
CA ILE A 558 -6.37 -5.15 15.73
C ILE A 558 -5.98 -6.52 15.20
N VAL A 559 -5.78 -6.66 13.90
CA VAL A 559 -5.29 -7.90 13.27
C VAL A 559 -3.94 -7.59 12.65
N PHE A 560 -2.92 -8.38 12.95
CA PHE A 560 -1.66 -8.35 12.22
C PHE A 560 -1.52 -9.59 11.33
N MET A 561 -1.31 -9.34 10.04
CA MET A 561 -1.09 -10.36 9.01
C MET A 561 0.39 -10.44 8.63
N ALA A 562 1.10 -11.47 9.11
CA ALA A 562 2.50 -11.67 8.77
C ALA A 562 2.64 -12.23 7.34
N GLY A 563 3.48 -11.59 6.52
CA GLY A 563 3.66 -12.02 5.13
C GLY A 563 2.67 -11.41 4.14
N GLY A 564 2.04 -10.30 4.48
CA GLY A 564 1.20 -9.54 3.56
C GLY A 564 -0.29 -9.89 3.65
N ALA A 565 -1.15 -8.92 3.37
CA ALA A 565 -2.62 -9.08 3.39
C ALA A 565 -3.25 -8.69 2.06
N THR A 566 -4.43 -9.20 1.74
CA THR A 566 -5.17 -8.84 0.52
C THR A 566 -6.14 -7.68 0.76
N TYR A 567 -6.60 -7.05 -0.31
CA TYR A 567 -7.65 -6.03 -0.22
C TYR A 567 -9.02 -6.61 0.19
N SER A 568 -9.31 -7.89 -0.10
CA SER A 568 -10.49 -8.61 0.44
C SER A 568 -10.44 -8.77 1.95
N GLU A 569 -9.26 -9.05 2.49
CA GLU A 569 -9.06 -9.15 3.94
C GLU A 569 -9.23 -7.77 4.59
N SER A 570 -8.73 -6.70 3.96
CA SER A 570 -8.98 -5.32 4.39
C SER A 570 -10.49 -4.99 4.38
N ARG A 571 -11.16 -5.26 3.25
CA ARG A 571 -12.61 -5.08 3.07
C ARG A 571 -13.42 -5.76 4.17
N THR A 572 -13.04 -6.99 4.52
CA THR A 572 -13.68 -7.77 5.58
C THR A 572 -13.64 -7.06 6.94
N CYS A 573 -12.53 -6.39 7.27
CA CYS A 573 -12.43 -5.60 8.50
C CYS A 573 -13.42 -4.43 8.51
N TYR A 574 -13.62 -3.74 7.38
CA TYR A 574 -14.61 -2.67 7.26
C TYR A 574 -16.05 -3.18 7.35
N GLU A 575 -16.37 -4.25 6.61
CA GLU A 575 -17.70 -4.87 6.59
C GLU A 575 -18.12 -5.32 8.00
N LEU A 576 -17.31 -6.16 8.63
CA LEU A 576 -17.60 -6.67 9.98
C LEU A 576 -17.51 -5.59 11.04
N GLY A 577 -16.59 -4.63 10.89
CA GLY A 577 -16.51 -3.47 11.77
C GLY A 577 -17.86 -2.77 11.83
N ASN A 578 -18.41 -2.42 10.66
CA ASN A 578 -19.72 -1.79 10.51
C ASN A 578 -20.87 -2.68 11.00
N GLU A 579 -20.94 -3.95 10.60
CA GLU A 579 -22.00 -4.88 10.98
C GLU A 579 -22.04 -5.13 12.51
N ARG A 580 -20.87 -5.36 13.12
CA ARG A 580 -20.73 -5.73 14.53
C ARG A 580 -20.54 -4.53 15.47
N SER A 581 -20.60 -3.31 14.94
CA SER A 581 -20.31 -2.09 15.71
C SER A 581 -18.95 -2.14 16.43
N ARG A 582 -17.92 -2.62 15.74
CA ARG A 582 -16.51 -2.66 16.19
C ARG A 582 -15.63 -1.75 15.34
N ASP A 583 -14.51 -1.31 15.91
CA ASP A 583 -13.43 -0.70 15.13
C ASP A 583 -12.41 -1.80 14.85
N ILE A 584 -12.35 -2.31 13.62
CA ILE A 584 -11.44 -3.41 13.24
C ILE A 584 -10.36 -2.87 12.34
N ILE A 585 -9.11 -2.93 12.78
CA ILE A 585 -7.94 -2.45 12.05
C ILE A 585 -7.13 -3.62 11.54
N LEU A 586 -6.87 -3.65 10.24
CA LEU A 586 -5.91 -4.58 9.63
C LEU A 586 -4.54 -3.91 9.57
N ALA A 587 -3.53 -4.59 10.11
CA ALA A 587 -2.13 -4.26 9.99
C ALA A 587 -1.40 -5.39 9.26
N THR A 588 -0.44 -5.05 8.40
CA THR A 588 0.30 -6.05 7.62
C THR A 588 1.68 -5.56 7.23
N SER A 589 2.59 -6.46 6.83
CA SER A 589 3.88 -6.06 6.29
C SER A 589 3.75 -5.25 5.00
N HIS A 590 2.85 -5.65 4.09
CA HIS A 590 2.58 -5.02 2.79
C HIS A 590 1.26 -5.56 2.22
N MET A 591 0.70 -4.90 1.21
CA MET A 591 -0.48 -5.42 0.50
C MET A 591 -0.05 -6.42 -0.59
N LEU A 592 -0.80 -7.51 -0.72
CA LEU A 592 -0.63 -8.53 -1.73
C LEU A 592 -1.57 -8.27 -2.91
N THR A 593 -1.00 -8.33 -4.10
CA THR A 593 -1.72 -8.66 -5.33
C THR A 593 -1.44 -10.12 -5.68
N PRO A 594 -2.30 -10.80 -6.45
CA PRO A 594 -2.05 -12.19 -6.86
C PRO A 594 -0.71 -12.38 -7.57
N GLN A 595 -0.34 -11.41 -8.42
CA GLN A 595 0.95 -11.42 -9.10
C GLN A 595 2.14 -11.28 -8.12
N LEU A 596 2.05 -10.36 -7.14
CA LEU A 596 3.10 -10.20 -6.14
C LEU A 596 3.24 -11.45 -5.26
N PHE A 597 2.12 -12.04 -4.84
CA PHE A 597 2.12 -13.25 -4.05
C PHE A 597 2.81 -14.40 -4.78
N LEU A 598 2.42 -14.72 -6.01
CA LEU A 598 3.07 -15.76 -6.80
C LEU A 598 4.56 -15.50 -7.02
N ARG A 599 4.95 -14.24 -7.28
CA ARG A 599 6.36 -13.86 -7.38
C ARG A 599 7.11 -14.16 -6.08
N GLN A 600 6.57 -13.74 -4.93
CA GLN A 600 7.20 -13.94 -3.63
C GLN A 600 7.30 -15.42 -3.24
N ILE A 601 6.33 -16.23 -3.62
CA ILE A 601 6.42 -17.69 -3.49
C ILE A 601 7.56 -18.23 -4.34
N GLY A 602 7.67 -17.81 -5.61
CA GLY A 602 8.79 -18.18 -6.48
C GLY A 602 10.15 -17.73 -5.93
N ASP A 603 10.20 -16.62 -5.19
CA ASP A 603 11.42 -16.13 -4.56
C ASP A 603 11.92 -17.03 -3.39
N LEU A 604 11.09 -17.92 -2.84
CA LEU A 604 11.45 -18.78 -1.69
C LEU A 604 12.50 -19.88 -1.99
N SER A 605 12.74 -20.17 -3.26
CA SER A 605 13.78 -21.10 -3.71
C SER A 605 14.93 -20.42 -4.46
N ARG A 606 14.91 -19.08 -4.58
CA ARG A 606 15.99 -18.33 -5.22
C ARG A 606 17.22 -18.27 -4.32
N ASP A 607 18.38 -17.99 -4.90
CA ASP A 607 19.56 -17.70 -4.09
C ASP A 607 19.30 -16.43 -3.26
N LYS A 608 19.46 -16.54 -1.93
CA LYS A 608 19.27 -15.43 -0.98
C LYS A 608 19.98 -14.14 -1.41
N ARG A 609 21.17 -14.25 -2.05
CA ARG A 609 21.94 -13.10 -2.52
C ARG A 609 21.21 -12.27 -3.58
N GLN A 610 20.29 -12.89 -4.31
CA GLN A 610 19.49 -12.24 -5.35
C GLN A 610 18.25 -11.53 -4.78
N LEU A 611 17.89 -11.80 -3.52
CA LEU A 611 16.73 -11.18 -2.86
C LEU A 611 17.01 -9.73 -2.42
N ASP A 612 18.29 -9.34 -2.34
CA ASP A 612 18.74 -7.99 -1.98
C ASP A 612 18.03 -7.43 -0.74
N LEU A 613 18.07 -8.21 0.35
CA LEU A 613 17.34 -7.95 1.58
C LEU A 613 17.82 -6.65 2.25
N PRO A 614 16.93 -5.67 2.53
CA PRO A 614 17.31 -4.39 3.14
C PRO A 614 18.06 -4.53 4.47
N ILE A 615 17.71 -5.52 5.30
CA ILE A 615 18.32 -5.75 6.62
C ILE A 615 19.82 -6.11 6.56
N GLU A 616 20.31 -6.56 5.41
CA GLU A 616 21.71 -6.93 5.19
C GLU A 616 22.54 -5.80 4.54
N ARG A 617 21.88 -4.73 4.06
CA ARG A 617 22.55 -3.58 3.45
C ARG A 617 23.22 -2.74 4.53
N LYS A 618 24.53 -2.49 4.36
CA LYS A 618 25.26 -1.54 5.20
C LYS A 618 25.01 -0.12 4.70
N ARG A 619 24.29 0.67 5.47
CA ARG A 619 24.16 2.12 5.25
C ARG A 619 25.23 2.85 6.05
N HIS A 620 25.77 3.92 5.47
CA HIS A 620 26.80 4.75 6.08
C HIS A 620 26.35 6.20 6.09
N ALA A 621 26.75 6.96 7.11
CA ALA A 621 26.50 8.39 7.13
C ALA A 621 27.21 9.07 5.93
N PRO A 622 26.60 10.09 5.31
CA PRO A 622 27.21 10.80 4.19
C PRO A 622 28.59 11.35 4.55
N ALA A 623 29.59 11.08 3.70
CA ALA A 623 30.99 11.46 3.96
C ALA A 623 31.19 12.96 4.23
N HIS A 624 30.36 13.80 3.59
CA HIS A 624 30.46 15.25 3.72
C HIS A 624 30.16 15.78 5.13
N LEU A 625 29.48 15.00 5.98
CA LEU A 625 29.21 15.39 7.36
C LEU A 625 30.49 15.39 8.23
N PHE A 626 31.55 14.71 7.76
CA PHE A 626 32.83 14.59 8.45
C PHE A 626 33.95 15.41 7.78
N GLU A 627 33.64 16.15 6.70
CA GLU A 627 34.58 17.05 6.04
C GLU A 627 34.87 18.27 6.93
N ARG A 628 36.15 18.56 7.19
CA ARG A 628 36.53 19.80 7.87
C ARG A 628 36.40 20.98 6.91
N PRO A 629 35.84 22.13 7.31
CA PRO A 629 35.81 23.31 6.47
C PRO A 629 37.24 23.72 6.08
N ALA A 630 37.45 24.03 4.80
CA ALA A 630 38.75 24.44 4.28
C ALA A 630 39.25 25.69 5.03
N PRO A 631 40.56 25.77 5.37
CA PRO A 631 41.10 26.96 6.03
C PRO A 631 40.89 28.20 5.14
N PRO A 632 40.61 29.38 5.72
CA PRO A 632 40.44 30.59 4.95
C PRO A 632 41.71 30.89 4.13
N PRO A 633 41.58 31.37 2.88
CA PRO A 633 42.73 31.73 2.08
C PRO A 633 43.56 32.81 2.79
N PRO A 634 44.91 32.76 2.72
CA PRO A 634 45.76 33.72 3.40
C PRO A 634 45.44 35.15 2.94
N PRO A 635 45.46 36.14 3.85
CA PRO A 635 45.17 37.53 3.51
C PRO A 635 46.14 38.01 2.45
N VAL A 636 45.61 38.55 1.35
CA VAL A 636 46.38 39.16 0.28
C VAL A 636 47.13 40.36 0.88
N GLN A 637 48.45 40.23 1.09
CA GLN A 637 49.28 41.34 1.53
C GLN A 637 49.20 42.46 0.49
N ALA A 638 48.68 43.62 0.90
CA ALA A 638 48.68 44.82 0.07
C ALA A 638 50.13 45.21 -0.26
N ARG A 639 50.47 45.23 -1.56
CA ARG A 639 51.76 45.77 -2.02
C ARG A 639 51.79 47.29 -1.81
N PRO A 640 52.94 47.88 -1.42
CA PRO A 640 53.05 49.33 -1.25
C PRO A 640 52.92 50.07 -2.60
N PRO A 641 52.51 51.35 -2.61
CA PRO A 641 52.33 52.12 -3.83
C PRO A 641 53.69 52.48 -4.46
N GLN A 642 53.91 52.09 -5.72
CA GLN A 642 55.05 52.56 -6.51
C GLN A 642 54.76 53.96 -7.09
N GLN A 643 55.67 54.89 -6.78
CA GLN A 643 55.73 56.24 -7.36
C GLN A 643 56.03 56.19 -8.86
N GLN A 644 55.32 57.03 -9.61
CA GLN A 644 55.59 57.34 -11.02
C GLN A 644 56.89 58.14 -11.17
N ALA A 645 57.75 57.73 -12.11
CA ALA A 645 58.49 58.66 -12.99
C ALA A 645 59.25 57.90 -14.10
N GLY A 646 59.20 58.46 -15.32
CA GLY A 646 60.30 58.39 -16.28
C GLY A 646 60.13 57.45 -17.47
N ALA A 647 59.85 58.04 -18.64
CA ALA A 647 59.73 57.41 -19.96
C ALA A 647 61.02 56.73 -20.48
N PRO A 648 60.93 55.78 -21.43
CA PRO A 648 62.09 55.36 -22.22
C PRO A 648 61.91 55.47 -23.73
N ARG A 649 63.02 55.77 -24.43
CA ARG A 649 63.28 55.55 -25.87
C ARG A 649 64.81 55.47 -26.07
N PRO A 650 65.34 54.84 -27.13
CA PRO A 650 65.17 53.42 -27.48
C PRO A 650 66.48 52.74 -27.96
N GLY A 651 66.48 51.40 -27.98
CA GLY A 651 67.16 50.63 -29.04
C GLY A 651 68.45 49.88 -28.67
N ALA A 652 68.44 48.54 -28.79
CA ALA A 652 69.09 47.78 -29.88
C ALA A 652 69.10 46.26 -29.59
N ALA A 653 68.69 45.47 -30.60
CA ALA A 653 69.16 44.12 -31.04
C ALA A 653 69.32 42.97 -30.00
N ALA A 654 69.02 41.69 -30.24
CA ALA A 654 68.62 40.90 -31.42
C ALA A 654 68.05 39.52 -30.97
N HIS A 655 67.39 38.86 -31.93
CA HIS A 655 66.68 37.57 -32.01
C HIS A 655 67.46 36.27 -31.63
N PRO A 656 66.91 35.04 -31.86
CA PRO A 656 65.62 34.41 -31.47
C PRO A 656 65.81 32.94 -30.97
N VAL A 657 64.75 32.18 -30.63
CA VAL A 657 64.44 30.82 -31.15
C VAL A 657 63.04 30.33 -30.66
N ALA A 658 62.26 29.84 -31.65
CA ALA A 658 61.01 29.07 -31.77
C ALA A 658 60.48 28.22 -30.59
N ARG A 659 59.21 27.79 -30.43
CA ARG A 659 57.80 27.92 -30.96
C ARG A 659 56.99 26.87 -30.12
N PRO A 660 55.66 26.65 -30.26
CA PRO A 660 54.53 27.55 -30.42
C PRO A 660 53.46 27.31 -29.32
N GLY A 661 52.77 28.37 -28.88
CA GLY A 661 51.56 28.27 -28.08
C GLY A 661 50.61 29.39 -28.47
N GLY A 662 49.32 29.10 -28.58
CA GLY A 662 48.32 30.13 -28.83
C GLY A 662 46.90 29.61 -29.06
N LEU A 663 46.11 29.60 -27.99
CA LEU A 663 44.68 29.92 -28.02
C LEU A 663 44.42 30.88 -26.85
N PRO A 664 43.92 32.12 -27.09
CA PRO A 664 43.69 33.07 -26.03
C PRO A 664 42.21 33.14 -25.58
N SER A 665 42.09 33.24 -24.27
CA SER A 665 41.15 33.98 -23.43
C SER A 665 40.10 34.95 -24.04
N ARG A 666 38.86 34.77 -23.54
CA ARG A 666 37.83 35.77 -23.09
C ARG A 666 37.28 36.79 -24.12
N PRO A 667 36.19 37.53 -23.82
CA PRO A 667 35.06 37.32 -22.90
C PRO A 667 33.66 37.62 -23.54
N THR A 668 32.60 37.40 -22.74
CA THR A 668 31.23 38.04 -22.68
C THR A 668 30.96 39.28 -23.56
N PRO A 669 29.69 39.69 -23.90
CA PRO A 669 28.48 39.63 -23.05
C PRO A 669 27.08 39.59 -23.75
N SER A 670 26.02 39.60 -22.92
CA SER A 670 24.73 40.33 -23.05
C SER A 670 23.81 40.16 -24.27
N GLY A 671 22.61 39.64 -24.00
CA GLY A 671 21.29 40.30 -24.12
C GLY A 671 20.87 40.96 -25.44
N GLY A 672 19.65 40.64 -25.90
CA GLY A 672 18.90 41.48 -26.85
C GLY A 672 17.90 40.69 -27.69
N ALA A 673 16.67 41.17 -27.74
CA ALA A 673 15.47 40.52 -28.28
C ALA A 673 15.22 40.72 -29.80
N VAL A 674 14.16 40.05 -30.28
CA VAL A 674 13.28 40.27 -31.47
C VAL A 674 13.85 40.09 -32.90
N PRO A 675 13.05 39.97 -34.00
CA PRO A 675 11.70 39.40 -34.22
C PRO A 675 11.46 38.69 -35.61
N THR A 676 10.25 38.10 -35.78
CA THR A 676 9.33 38.04 -36.96
C THR A 676 9.74 37.67 -38.41
N GLN A 677 8.88 36.79 -38.98
CA GLN A 677 8.20 36.80 -40.29
C GLN A 677 8.87 36.29 -41.60
N ALA A 678 8.08 35.40 -42.24
CA ALA A 678 7.72 35.29 -43.66
C ALA A 678 8.68 34.61 -44.66
N MET A 679 8.16 33.57 -45.33
CA MET A 679 8.15 33.29 -46.79
C MET A 679 7.34 31.98 -46.99
N ALA A 680 6.14 32.00 -47.60
CA ALA A 680 5.81 32.13 -49.02
C ALA A 680 6.11 30.87 -49.87
N ASN A 681 5.03 30.21 -50.29
CA ASN A 681 4.76 29.53 -51.56
C ASN A 681 5.70 28.41 -52.07
N MET A 682 5.13 27.20 -52.19
CA MET A 682 4.91 26.59 -53.52
C MET A 682 3.84 25.50 -53.45
N HIS A 683 2.79 25.67 -54.27
CA HIS A 683 1.81 24.66 -54.66
C HIS A 683 2.00 24.38 -56.15
N ILE A 684 1.89 23.11 -56.56
CA ILE A 684 1.34 22.59 -57.83
C ILE A 684 1.23 21.07 -57.61
N ASN A 685 0.00 20.54 -57.41
CA ASN A 685 -0.86 19.89 -58.42
C ASN A 685 -0.23 18.62 -59.03
N SER A 686 -0.90 17.50 -59.27
CA SER A 686 -2.33 17.13 -59.26
C SER A 686 -2.46 15.66 -59.68
N SER A 687 -3.70 15.16 -59.65
CA SER A 687 -4.26 13.92 -60.23
C SER A 687 -4.23 12.73 -59.26
N GLY A 688 -5.35 12.17 -58.80
CA GLY A 688 -6.75 12.23 -59.23
C GLY A 688 -7.19 10.82 -59.61
N HIS A 689 -8.28 10.32 -59.04
CA HIS A 689 -9.38 9.63 -59.74
C HIS A 689 -10.57 9.43 -58.79
N ARG A 690 -11.76 9.65 -59.36
CA ARG A 690 -13.08 9.78 -58.74
C ARG A 690 -13.87 8.45 -58.81
N PRO A 691 -15.03 8.38 -58.12
CA PRO A 691 -15.82 7.16 -57.86
C PRO A 691 -16.95 6.95 -58.87
N THR A 692 -17.68 5.84 -58.74
CA THR A 692 -18.97 5.62 -59.40
C THR A 692 -20.05 5.23 -58.40
N THR A 693 -21.10 6.04 -58.40
CA THR A 693 -22.41 5.90 -57.76
C THR A 693 -23.40 5.13 -58.65
N SER A 694 -24.39 4.47 -58.06
CA SER A 694 -25.84 4.51 -58.40
C SER A 694 -26.54 3.23 -57.93
N ASN A 695 -27.86 3.11 -57.76
CA ASN A 695 -28.99 3.94 -57.30
C ASN A 695 -30.24 3.01 -57.37
N SER A 696 -31.33 3.36 -56.67
CA SER A 696 -32.72 2.81 -56.74
C SER A 696 -33.02 1.56 -55.86
N SER A 697 -34.19 1.38 -55.22
CA SER A 697 -35.45 2.14 -55.05
C SER A 697 -36.39 1.37 -54.08
N TYR A 698 -37.23 2.10 -53.32
CA TYR A 698 -38.58 1.80 -52.76
C TYR A 698 -38.99 0.37 -52.33
N ASP A 699 -39.49 0.19 -51.09
CA ASP A 699 -40.92 -0.06 -50.80
C ASP A 699 -41.25 -0.11 -49.28
N ASP A 700 -42.55 -0.02 -48.99
CA ASP A 700 -43.31 0.37 -47.80
C ASP A 700 -43.38 -0.60 -46.58
N GLY A 701 -43.68 -0.01 -45.41
CA GLY A 701 -44.64 -0.52 -44.41
C GLY A 701 -44.34 -1.78 -43.56
N LYS A 702 -44.10 -1.59 -42.25
CA LYS A 702 -45.01 -1.98 -41.14
C LYS A 702 -44.31 -2.00 -39.76
N ALA A 703 -44.98 -1.37 -38.81
CA ALA A 703 -44.66 -1.36 -37.39
C ALA A 703 -44.80 -2.75 -36.74
N HIS A 704 -43.83 -3.14 -35.89
CA HIS A 704 -44.08 -4.05 -34.79
C HIS A 704 -43.02 -3.95 -33.66
N LYS A 705 -43.53 -3.55 -32.48
CA LYS A 705 -43.18 -3.94 -31.10
C LYS A 705 -41.71 -3.86 -30.61
N GLU A 706 -41.55 -2.96 -29.65
CA GLU A 706 -40.63 -2.96 -28.49
C GLU A 706 -39.60 -4.11 -28.43
N LYS A 707 -38.34 -3.77 -28.72
CA LYS A 707 -37.19 -4.55 -28.28
C LYS A 707 -36.88 -4.20 -26.83
N LYS A 708 -36.99 -5.22 -25.96
CA LYS A 708 -36.42 -5.26 -24.61
C LYS A 708 -34.99 -4.70 -24.61
N ARG A 709 -34.74 -3.76 -23.69
CA ARG A 709 -33.40 -3.27 -23.32
C ARG A 709 -32.47 -4.46 -23.07
N ARG A 710 -31.35 -4.52 -23.80
CA ARG A 710 -30.21 -5.38 -23.50
C ARG A 710 -29.45 -4.75 -22.33
N ASN A 711 -29.35 -5.45 -21.20
CA ASN A 711 -28.47 -5.08 -20.10
C ASN A 711 -27.02 -5.48 -20.43
N PHE A 712 -26.09 -4.67 -19.95
CA PHE A 712 -24.66 -4.59 -20.29
C PHE A 712 -23.81 -5.81 -19.84
N LEU A 713 -24.41 -6.85 -19.24
CA LEU A 713 -23.69 -7.96 -18.59
C LEU A 713 -24.05 -9.37 -19.07
N GLY A 714 -24.74 -9.53 -20.20
CA GLY A 714 -24.87 -10.86 -20.84
C GLY A 714 -25.62 -11.96 -20.06
N LEU A 715 -26.22 -11.67 -18.91
CA LEU A 715 -27.01 -12.61 -18.12
C LEU A 715 -28.48 -12.58 -18.58
N LYS A 716 -29.02 -13.75 -18.94
CA LYS A 716 -30.46 -13.89 -19.22
C LYS A 716 -31.23 -13.84 -17.89
N LYS A 717 -32.35 -13.10 -17.91
CA LYS A 717 -33.37 -13.10 -16.85
C LYS A 717 -33.84 -14.50 -16.49
#